data_AF-A0AAV0I138-F1
#
_entry.id   AF-A0AAV0I138-F1
#
_cell.length_a   1.000
_cell.length_b   1.000
_cell.length_c   1.000
_cell.angle_alpha   90.00
_cell.angle_beta   90.00
_cell.angle_gamma   90.00
#
_symmetry.space_group_name_H-M   'P 1'
#
loop_
_entity.id
_entity.type
_entity.pdbx_description
1 polymer ?
#
loop_
_entity_poly.entity_id
_entity_poly.type
_entity_poly.pdbx_seq_one_letter_code
_entity_poly.pdbx_strand_id
1 'polypeptide(L)'
;MQNRLLAMNYIHEGHDDELYETHRDWGRRFMRLYPQYTSWDNPKEPERPLAPLVYHDYTNYKVVVYSAVVKADAKTHRFREKVLKKGGSWRDIYGIDEKRVAGLVREDNVDILVELTGHTANNKLGTMACRPAPVQVTWIGYPNTTGLPSIDYRITDSLADPPDSKQNHVEDLVRLPESFLCYTPSPEAGPVAVAPAVSNGFITFGSFNNLAKITPRVLQVWARILCAVPNSRLVVKCKPFCCDSVRQKFLTTLEQLGLEPLRVDLLPLILLNHDHMQAYSLMDISLDTFPYAGTTTTCESLFMGVPCITMAGAVHAHNVGVSLLSKVGLEHLVAKNEDEYVQMALQLASDVDALSSLRMRLRDLMSKSPVCDGANFTLGLESAYRDMWRRYCMGDVPSSKHMIQLIQQQEQQVISDVPSDNSQQPPTTISSMTSSREEDLLHGSAIKENGFGAAAPSRVTRPTGGISGWLHWLPVSVHWKVDYLMRRIVFDGLGSFRAAISGHGVAPSSSSRAGLTNIHEADAKQIAAMARDSFHKDGPLLIVASGRDTIPVASSIRRLAPENVFVVQIQHPRTRLNRFDLVITPQHDYYPLTPQGQKQVPWFLRRWITPREPPDKHVVLTVGALHQVDSAALRTAASVWHEELQSLPKPLLVVNVGGPTGNCRYGADLAMQLIDTLHNVLSSCGSVRISFSRRTPEKEIPAMSTKEAATTIDVPESSSVPKGKASIIAAAKHGGKTGGYHRGVAIFDFLLRLAALVSALAAAATMGTSDETLPFFTQFFQFQASYDDLPTFQFFVIAMGIVGGYLVLSLPFSIVCIVRPQAAAPRFLLLVLDIVALTLNTAAAAAAAAIVYLAHNGNSNTNWLAICQQFGDFCQKVSGAVVAGFVAVLMFVVLVILSAVALRRH
;
A
#
# COMPACT_ATOMS: atom_id res chain seq x y z
N MET A 1 10.52 9.55 -8.83
CA MET A 1 10.73 10.74 -9.68
C MET A 1 9.54 11.03 -10.58
N GLN A 2 9.03 10.06 -11.37
CA GLN A 2 7.90 10.22 -12.31
C GLN A 2 6.71 11.05 -11.77
N ASN A 3 6.23 10.81 -10.54
CA ASN A 3 5.14 11.60 -9.94
C ASN A 3 5.38 13.12 -9.88
N ARG A 4 6.65 13.61 -9.89
CA ARG A 4 6.96 15.05 -9.97
C ARG A 4 6.57 15.61 -11.36
N LEU A 5 6.92 14.90 -12.43
CA LEU A 5 6.67 15.34 -13.81
C LEU A 5 5.18 15.50 -14.07
N LEU A 6 4.38 14.49 -13.71
CA LEU A 6 2.92 14.59 -13.76
C LEU A 6 2.41 15.78 -12.92
N ALA A 7 2.93 15.97 -11.71
CA ALA A 7 2.48 17.03 -10.80
C ALA A 7 2.78 18.46 -11.32
N MET A 8 3.87 18.66 -12.06
CA MET A 8 4.22 19.99 -12.59
C MET A 8 3.23 20.49 -13.66
N ASN A 9 2.52 19.60 -14.37
CA ASN A 9 1.46 19.99 -15.31
C ASN A 9 0.24 20.67 -14.64
N TYR A 10 0.11 20.61 -13.31
CA TYR A 10 -0.94 21.34 -12.57
C TYR A 10 -0.48 22.74 -12.11
N ILE A 11 0.78 23.13 -12.40
CA ILE A 11 1.42 24.32 -11.82
C ILE A 11 2.06 25.20 -12.91
N HIS A 12 2.75 24.62 -13.90
CA HIS A 12 3.39 25.39 -14.97
C HIS A 12 2.40 25.62 -16.13
N GLU A 13 2.18 26.87 -16.48
CA GLU A 13 1.29 27.30 -17.56
C GLU A 13 2.00 27.41 -18.93
N GLY A 14 3.16 26.75 -19.09
CA GLY A 14 3.98 26.77 -20.32
C GLY A 14 4.57 28.13 -20.69
N HIS A 15 4.74 29.02 -19.71
CA HIS A 15 5.42 30.31 -19.89
C HIS A 15 6.96 30.18 -19.83
N ASP A 16 7.45 29.04 -19.34
CA ASP A 16 8.86 28.65 -19.23
C ASP A 16 9.08 27.24 -19.80
N ASP A 17 10.32 26.95 -20.17
CA ASP A 17 10.77 25.63 -20.59
C ASP A 17 11.15 24.71 -19.41
N GLU A 18 10.97 25.11 -18.13
CA GLU A 18 11.40 24.26 -16.99
C GLU A 18 10.69 22.90 -17.02
N LEU A 19 9.41 22.89 -17.42
CA LEU A 19 8.66 21.66 -17.56
C LEU A 19 9.22 20.76 -18.67
N TYR A 20 9.54 21.32 -19.84
CA TYR A 20 10.15 20.58 -20.95
C TYR A 20 11.54 20.05 -20.59
N GLU A 21 12.40 20.91 -20.05
CA GLU A 21 13.75 20.54 -19.64
C GLU A 21 13.74 19.47 -18.54
N THR A 22 12.86 19.57 -17.54
CA THR A 22 12.76 18.54 -16.49
C THR A 22 12.33 17.18 -17.04
N HIS A 23 11.49 17.14 -18.10
CA HIS A 23 11.18 15.89 -18.82
C HIS A 23 12.40 15.39 -19.61
N ARG A 24 13.06 16.26 -20.38
CA ARG A 24 14.23 15.93 -21.21
C ARG A 24 15.40 15.39 -20.38
N ASP A 25 15.70 16.04 -19.27
CA ASP A 25 16.72 15.61 -18.30
C ASP A 25 16.33 14.36 -17.52
N TRP A 26 15.04 14.11 -17.29
CA TRP A 26 14.61 12.82 -16.76
C TRP A 26 14.86 11.71 -17.79
N GLY A 27 14.42 11.89 -19.04
CA GLY A 27 14.52 10.85 -20.06
C GLY A 27 15.96 10.52 -20.48
N ARG A 28 16.83 11.55 -20.61
CA ARG A 28 18.27 11.35 -20.89
C ARG A 28 18.96 10.50 -19.81
N ARG A 29 18.52 10.62 -18.54
CA ARG A 29 19.03 9.78 -17.43
C ARG A 29 18.36 8.42 -17.36
N PHE A 30 17.04 8.37 -17.53
CA PHE A 30 16.25 7.14 -17.42
C PHE A 30 16.61 6.13 -18.52
N MET A 31 16.84 6.58 -19.75
CA MET A 31 17.22 5.71 -20.88
C MET A 31 18.54 4.97 -20.64
N ARG A 32 19.48 5.53 -19.85
CA ARG A 32 20.75 4.87 -19.49
C ARG A 32 20.57 3.59 -18.67
N LEU A 33 19.39 3.33 -18.12
CA LEU A 33 19.06 2.12 -17.35
C LEU A 33 18.61 0.94 -18.24
N TYR A 34 18.31 1.20 -19.51
CA TYR A 34 17.70 0.26 -20.46
C TYR A 34 18.53 0.18 -21.74
N PRO A 35 19.12 -0.99 -22.09
CA PRO A 35 19.85 -1.12 -23.35
C PRO A 35 18.88 -0.95 -24.54
N GLN A 36 19.25 -0.15 -25.53
CA GLN A 36 18.39 0.15 -26.67
C GLN A 36 18.65 -0.81 -27.84
N TYR A 37 17.59 -1.27 -28.51
CA TYR A 37 17.71 -1.98 -29.77
C TYR A 37 17.95 -1.00 -30.93
N THR A 38 18.91 -1.35 -31.80
CA THR A 38 19.34 -0.54 -32.96
C THR A 38 18.97 -1.16 -34.31
N SER A 39 18.41 -2.37 -34.31
CA SER A 39 18.03 -3.14 -35.50
C SER A 39 16.74 -3.92 -35.24
N TRP A 40 15.92 -4.12 -36.27
CA TRP A 40 14.63 -4.79 -36.20
C TRP A 40 14.46 -5.69 -37.42
N ASP A 41 13.92 -6.88 -37.19
CA ASP A 41 13.77 -7.93 -38.21
C ASP A 41 12.55 -7.69 -39.13
N ASN A 42 11.79 -6.62 -38.85
CA ASN A 42 10.61 -6.16 -39.58
C ASN A 42 10.96 -5.75 -41.03
N PRO A 43 10.40 -6.41 -42.08
CA PRO A 43 10.65 -6.01 -43.46
C PRO A 43 10.10 -4.61 -43.78
N LYS A 44 10.89 -3.80 -44.49
CA LYS A 44 10.59 -2.41 -44.88
C LYS A 44 9.64 -2.33 -46.10
N GLU A 45 8.44 -2.88 -45.96
CA GLU A 45 7.39 -2.85 -46.98
C GLU A 45 6.38 -1.71 -46.68
N PRO A 46 6.29 -0.64 -47.49
CA PRO A 46 5.48 0.54 -47.17
C PRO A 46 3.99 0.28 -46.93
N GLU A 47 3.41 -0.73 -47.59
CA GLU A 47 1.98 -1.05 -47.53
C GLU A 47 1.68 -2.30 -46.68
N ARG A 48 2.63 -2.77 -45.84
CA ARG A 48 2.42 -3.91 -44.92
C ARG A 48 1.27 -3.69 -43.92
N PRO A 49 0.68 -4.74 -43.34
CA PRO A 49 -0.24 -4.59 -42.21
C PRO A 49 0.39 -4.01 -40.93
N LEU A 50 -0.36 -3.20 -40.15
CA LEU A 50 0.08 -2.51 -38.92
C LEU A 50 -0.87 -2.80 -37.71
N ALA A 51 -0.71 -2.22 -36.51
CA ALA A 51 -1.35 -2.73 -35.26
C ALA A 51 -2.33 -1.76 -34.50
N PRO A 52 -3.66 -2.05 -34.46
CA PRO A 52 -4.65 -1.10 -33.86
C PRO A 52 -5.78 -1.68 -32.93
N LEU A 53 -7.06 -1.24 -33.04
CA LEU A 53 -8.17 -1.45 -32.07
C LEU A 53 -9.61 -1.56 -32.71
N VAL A 54 -10.68 -1.46 -31.90
CA VAL A 54 -12.07 -1.89 -32.21
C VAL A 54 -12.64 -1.51 -33.58
N TYR A 55 -12.51 -0.27 -34.05
CA TYR A 55 -13.13 0.18 -35.32
C TYR A 55 -12.31 -0.18 -36.57
N HIS A 56 -11.04 -0.55 -36.39
CA HIS A 56 -10.06 -0.74 -37.46
C HIS A 56 -10.34 -1.94 -38.36
N ASP A 57 -9.71 -1.92 -39.54
CA ASP A 57 -9.76 -3.01 -40.52
C ASP A 57 -8.71 -4.08 -40.24
N TYR A 58 -9.13 -5.19 -39.62
CA TYR A 58 -8.22 -6.28 -39.25
C TYR A 58 -7.75 -7.13 -40.45
N THR A 59 -8.17 -6.84 -41.69
CA THR A 59 -7.57 -7.46 -42.88
C THR A 59 -6.26 -6.78 -43.25
N ASN A 60 -6.19 -5.45 -43.18
CA ASN A 60 -4.99 -4.66 -43.39
C ASN A 60 -4.22 -4.37 -42.09
N TYR A 61 -4.66 -4.86 -40.93
CA TYR A 61 -4.07 -4.50 -39.63
C TYR A 61 -4.10 -5.64 -38.56
N LYS A 62 -2.93 -6.06 -38.04
CA LYS A 62 -2.76 -7.10 -36.98
C LYS A 62 -2.55 -6.49 -35.59
N VAL A 63 -3.57 -6.55 -34.74
CA VAL A 63 -3.52 -6.03 -33.35
C VAL A 63 -2.67 -6.89 -32.40
N VAL A 64 -1.89 -6.24 -31.53
CA VAL A 64 -1.39 -6.81 -30.27
C VAL A 64 -1.59 -5.81 -29.12
N VAL A 65 -2.25 -6.22 -28.03
CA VAL A 65 -2.46 -5.40 -26.82
C VAL A 65 -1.64 -5.92 -25.65
N TYR A 66 -0.82 -5.06 -25.05
CA TYR A 66 -0.01 -5.35 -23.85
C TYR A 66 -0.67 -4.76 -22.60
N SER A 67 -1.43 -5.59 -21.88
CA SER A 67 -2.22 -5.22 -20.71
C SER A 67 -1.38 -5.15 -19.43
N ALA A 68 -1.04 -3.94 -18.98
CA ALA A 68 -0.38 -3.69 -17.69
C ALA A 68 -1.35 -3.60 -16.49
N VAL A 69 -2.60 -4.05 -16.65
CA VAL A 69 -3.69 -3.87 -15.68
C VAL A 69 -3.50 -4.78 -14.46
N VAL A 70 -3.42 -4.16 -13.26
CA VAL A 70 -3.22 -4.85 -11.96
C VAL A 70 -4.31 -5.88 -11.64
N LYS A 71 -5.55 -5.53 -11.95
CA LYS A 71 -6.76 -6.34 -11.75
C LYS A 71 -7.73 -6.03 -12.88
N ALA A 72 -7.99 -6.99 -13.75
CA ALA A 72 -8.96 -6.83 -14.82
C ALA A 72 -10.36 -6.54 -14.26
N ASP A 73 -11.10 -5.69 -14.97
CA ASP A 73 -12.50 -5.35 -14.70
C ASP A 73 -13.39 -5.69 -15.90
N ALA A 74 -14.71 -5.43 -15.80
CA ALA A 74 -15.65 -5.70 -16.88
C ALA A 74 -15.32 -4.95 -18.18
N LYS A 75 -14.71 -3.75 -18.10
CA LYS A 75 -14.26 -2.99 -19.28
C LYS A 75 -13.05 -3.68 -19.93
N THR A 76 -12.10 -4.17 -19.13
CA THR A 76 -10.92 -4.95 -19.55
C THR A 76 -11.33 -6.24 -20.24
N HIS A 77 -12.22 -7.03 -19.65
CA HIS A 77 -12.72 -8.29 -20.23
C HIS A 77 -13.45 -8.04 -21.56
N ARG A 78 -14.41 -7.10 -21.58
CA ARG A 78 -15.14 -6.71 -22.80
C ARG A 78 -14.23 -6.21 -23.92
N PHE A 79 -13.12 -5.55 -23.58
CA PHE A 79 -12.14 -5.06 -24.55
C PHE A 79 -11.27 -6.19 -25.11
N ARG A 80 -10.77 -7.07 -24.23
CA ARG A 80 -10.05 -8.30 -24.59
C ARG A 80 -10.88 -9.20 -25.51
N GLU A 81 -12.14 -9.42 -25.19
CA GLU A 81 -13.08 -10.20 -26.02
C GLU A 81 -13.25 -9.60 -27.41
N LYS A 82 -13.42 -8.27 -27.52
CA LYS A 82 -13.51 -7.58 -28.83
C LYS A 82 -12.22 -7.73 -29.64
N VAL A 83 -11.05 -7.56 -29.02
CA VAL A 83 -9.74 -7.69 -29.68
C VAL A 83 -9.54 -9.12 -30.20
N LEU A 84 -9.72 -10.13 -29.34
CA LEU A 84 -9.57 -11.54 -29.70
C LEU A 84 -10.60 -11.97 -30.77
N LYS A 85 -11.86 -11.55 -30.67
CA LYS A 85 -12.92 -11.89 -31.63
C LYS A 85 -12.65 -11.36 -33.04
N LYS A 86 -11.96 -10.22 -33.18
CA LYS A 86 -11.53 -9.70 -34.49
C LYS A 86 -10.20 -10.31 -35.00
N GLY A 87 -9.56 -11.21 -34.26
CA GLY A 87 -8.28 -11.84 -34.65
C GLY A 87 -7.02 -11.15 -34.09
N GLY A 88 -7.19 -10.20 -33.16
CA GLY A 88 -6.08 -9.55 -32.47
C GLY A 88 -5.51 -10.41 -31.34
N SER A 89 -4.28 -10.09 -30.91
CA SER A 89 -3.60 -10.74 -29.79
C SER A 89 -3.70 -9.92 -28.49
N TRP A 90 -3.70 -10.61 -27.34
CA TRP A 90 -3.74 -9.99 -26.01
C TRP A 90 -2.70 -10.64 -25.09
N ARG A 91 -1.81 -9.84 -24.52
CA ARG A 91 -0.77 -10.28 -23.57
C ARG A 91 -0.92 -9.51 -22.26
N ASP A 92 -1.19 -10.22 -21.16
CA ASP A 92 -1.17 -9.62 -19.82
C ASP A 92 0.29 -9.52 -19.35
N ILE A 93 0.76 -8.28 -19.11
CA ILE A 93 2.16 -7.95 -18.78
C ILE A 93 2.33 -7.36 -17.38
N TYR A 94 1.28 -7.34 -16.57
CA TYR A 94 1.39 -6.88 -15.17
C TYR A 94 2.36 -7.77 -14.38
N GLY A 95 3.34 -7.14 -13.71
CA GLY A 95 4.38 -7.83 -12.95
C GLY A 95 5.53 -8.41 -13.79
N ILE A 96 5.52 -8.25 -15.12
CA ILE A 96 6.66 -8.60 -15.98
C ILE A 96 7.65 -7.43 -16.03
N ASP A 97 8.95 -7.73 -15.96
CA ASP A 97 10.03 -6.75 -16.14
C ASP A 97 9.99 -6.09 -17.54
N GLU A 98 10.28 -4.79 -17.60
CA GLU A 98 10.15 -3.99 -18.83
C GLU A 98 11.13 -4.41 -19.93
N LYS A 99 12.31 -4.95 -19.60
CA LYS A 99 13.25 -5.48 -20.59
C LYS A 99 12.71 -6.80 -21.17
N ARG A 100 12.03 -7.62 -20.35
CA ARG A 100 11.31 -8.80 -20.86
C ARG A 100 10.07 -8.43 -21.67
N VAL A 101 9.32 -7.38 -21.30
CA VAL A 101 8.21 -6.86 -22.13
C VAL A 101 8.72 -6.37 -23.48
N ALA A 102 9.85 -5.65 -23.52
CA ALA A 102 10.50 -5.25 -24.77
C ALA A 102 10.89 -6.47 -25.64
N GLY A 103 11.33 -7.57 -25.03
CA GLY A 103 11.52 -8.86 -25.70
C GLY A 103 10.23 -9.42 -26.31
N LEU A 104 9.10 -9.38 -25.60
CA LEU A 104 7.80 -9.83 -26.13
C LEU A 104 7.35 -9.01 -27.35
N VAL A 105 7.58 -7.69 -27.34
CA VAL A 105 7.26 -6.79 -28.47
C VAL A 105 8.05 -7.18 -29.74
N ARG A 106 9.31 -7.60 -29.58
CA ARG A 106 10.10 -8.15 -30.69
C ARG A 106 9.61 -9.52 -31.14
N GLU A 107 9.31 -10.43 -30.21
CA GLU A 107 8.74 -11.75 -30.52
C GLU A 107 7.44 -11.66 -31.34
N ASP A 108 6.61 -10.64 -31.09
CA ASP A 108 5.38 -10.36 -31.84
C ASP A 108 5.59 -9.69 -33.22
N ASN A 109 6.81 -9.20 -33.49
CA ASN A 109 7.20 -8.41 -34.67
C ASN A 109 6.37 -7.13 -34.85
N VAL A 110 6.20 -6.35 -33.77
CA VAL A 110 5.45 -5.08 -33.78
C VAL A 110 6.22 -4.00 -34.56
N ASP A 111 5.52 -3.27 -35.43
CA ASP A 111 6.08 -2.15 -36.21
C ASP A 111 5.98 -0.81 -35.48
N ILE A 112 4.78 -0.50 -34.99
CA ILE A 112 4.43 0.75 -34.33
C ILE A 112 3.99 0.41 -32.91
N LEU A 113 4.85 0.68 -31.92
CA LEU A 113 4.49 0.52 -30.51
C LEU A 113 3.87 1.82 -30.00
N VAL A 114 2.61 1.76 -29.59
CA VAL A 114 1.85 2.92 -29.08
C VAL A 114 1.74 2.87 -27.56
N GLU A 115 2.30 3.88 -26.92
CA GLU A 115 2.33 4.11 -25.48
C GLU A 115 1.12 4.96 -25.06
N LEU A 116 0.39 4.54 -24.03
CA LEU A 116 -0.94 5.07 -23.68
C LEU A 116 -1.05 5.60 -22.22
N THR A 117 0.08 5.91 -21.57
CA THR A 117 0.14 6.25 -20.13
C THR A 117 1.09 7.39 -19.76
N GLY A 118 2.17 7.64 -20.52
CA GLY A 118 3.20 8.63 -20.20
C GLY A 118 3.68 8.57 -18.75
N HIS A 119 3.71 9.72 -18.05
CA HIS A 119 4.15 9.79 -16.64
C HIS A 119 3.07 9.46 -15.60
N THR A 120 1.96 8.82 -15.99
CA THR A 120 0.95 8.35 -15.04
C THR A 120 1.38 7.05 -14.32
N ALA A 121 0.61 6.63 -13.31
CA ALA A 121 0.96 5.48 -12.49
C ALA A 121 0.92 4.15 -13.27
N ASN A 122 1.86 3.25 -12.96
CA ASN A 122 2.00 1.92 -13.59
C ASN A 122 2.38 1.92 -15.09
N ASN A 123 2.86 3.05 -15.61
CA ASN A 123 3.37 3.21 -16.98
C ASN A 123 4.43 2.17 -17.38
N LYS A 124 4.71 2.08 -18.69
CA LYS A 124 5.72 1.17 -19.28
C LYS A 124 6.81 1.92 -20.04
N LEU A 125 7.18 3.11 -19.57
CA LEU A 125 8.19 3.95 -20.23
C LEU A 125 9.58 3.30 -20.33
N GLY A 126 9.92 2.33 -19.48
CA GLY A 126 11.15 1.55 -19.63
C GLY A 126 11.11 0.58 -20.81
N THR A 127 9.92 0.08 -21.17
CA THR A 127 9.74 -0.68 -22.42
C THR A 127 10.04 0.21 -23.63
N MET A 128 9.57 1.45 -23.62
CA MET A 128 9.86 2.43 -24.67
C MET A 128 11.33 2.88 -24.69
N ALA A 129 11.99 2.92 -23.54
CA ALA A 129 13.43 3.21 -23.44
C ALA A 129 14.29 2.14 -24.13
N CYS A 130 13.89 0.86 -24.08
CA CYS A 130 14.54 -0.22 -24.83
C CYS A 130 14.43 -0.10 -26.36
N ARG A 131 13.48 0.69 -26.90
CA ARG A 131 13.15 0.80 -28.33
C ARG A 131 12.89 -0.55 -29.05
N PRO A 132 12.01 -1.44 -28.54
CA PRO A 132 11.76 -2.75 -29.15
C PRO A 132 11.09 -2.73 -30.52
N ALA A 133 10.36 -1.65 -30.88
CA ALA A 133 9.72 -1.49 -32.17
C ALA A 133 10.44 -0.43 -33.04
N PRO A 134 10.44 -0.58 -34.37
CA PRO A 134 11.09 0.35 -35.31
C PRO A 134 10.45 1.74 -35.37
N VAL A 135 9.19 1.88 -34.99
CA VAL A 135 8.51 3.18 -34.76
C VAL A 135 7.87 3.16 -33.36
N GLN A 136 8.04 4.25 -32.61
CA GLN A 136 7.46 4.38 -31.27
C GLN A 136 6.63 5.66 -31.14
N VAL A 137 5.44 5.54 -30.57
CA VAL A 137 4.45 6.62 -30.47
C VAL A 137 3.96 6.75 -29.03
N THR A 138 3.69 7.96 -28.55
CA THR A 138 2.90 8.21 -27.33
C THR A 138 1.58 8.92 -27.67
N TRP A 139 0.49 8.54 -27.01
CA TRP A 139 -0.84 9.07 -27.27
C TRP A 139 -1.74 9.00 -26.02
N ILE A 140 -2.71 9.92 -25.96
CA ILE A 140 -3.88 10.05 -25.05
C ILE A 140 -3.66 10.04 -23.52
N GLY A 141 -2.78 9.21 -22.96
CA GLY A 141 -2.65 9.01 -21.51
C GLY A 141 -1.94 10.13 -20.76
N TYR A 142 -1.26 11.04 -21.46
CA TYR A 142 -0.45 12.10 -20.86
C TYR A 142 -0.44 13.38 -21.74
N PRO A 143 -0.66 14.58 -21.17
CA PRO A 143 -0.93 15.80 -21.93
C PRO A 143 0.34 16.56 -22.36
N ASN A 144 1.50 15.91 -22.34
CA ASN A 144 2.81 16.57 -22.51
C ASN A 144 3.83 15.60 -23.13
N THR A 145 5.05 16.05 -23.38
CA THR A 145 6.18 15.19 -23.78
C THR A 145 6.49 14.13 -22.72
N THR A 146 6.87 12.93 -23.15
CA THR A 146 7.44 11.91 -22.25
C THR A 146 8.88 12.26 -21.83
N GLY A 147 9.57 13.09 -22.62
CA GLY A 147 10.99 13.37 -22.48
C GLY A 147 11.93 12.25 -22.92
N LEU A 148 11.44 11.17 -23.55
CA LEU A 148 12.27 10.07 -24.08
C LEU A 148 12.64 10.27 -25.56
N PRO A 149 13.93 10.53 -25.91
CA PRO A 149 14.41 10.56 -27.29
C PRO A 149 14.20 9.26 -28.10
N SER A 150 13.82 8.15 -27.46
CA SER A 150 13.54 6.89 -28.13
C SER A 150 12.10 6.79 -28.67
N ILE A 151 11.20 7.70 -28.28
CA ILE A 151 9.84 7.81 -28.83
C ILE A 151 9.90 8.77 -30.02
N ASP A 152 9.38 8.35 -31.17
CA ASP A 152 9.44 9.11 -32.42
C ASP A 152 8.35 10.19 -32.48
N TYR A 153 7.11 9.82 -32.13
CA TYR A 153 5.92 10.63 -32.41
C TYR A 153 5.01 10.80 -31.19
N ARG A 154 4.34 11.95 -31.11
CA ARG A 154 3.23 12.20 -30.18
C ARG A 154 1.97 12.58 -30.98
N ILE A 155 0.88 11.83 -30.79
CA ILE A 155 -0.38 12.08 -31.49
C ILE A 155 -1.20 13.15 -30.76
N THR A 156 -1.65 14.14 -31.51
CA THR A 156 -2.42 15.31 -31.05
C THR A 156 -3.35 15.82 -32.18
N ASP A 157 -3.89 17.04 -32.09
CA ASP A 157 -4.62 17.74 -33.16
C ASP A 157 -4.23 19.23 -33.21
N SER A 158 -4.74 19.97 -34.20
CA SER A 158 -4.39 21.37 -34.45
C SER A 158 -5.07 22.39 -33.51
N LEU A 159 -5.90 21.95 -32.56
CA LEU A 159 -6.54 22.81 -31.55
C LEU A 159 -5.92 22.60 -30.17
N ALA A 160 -5.65 21.34 -29.82
CA ALA A 160 -4.93 20.98 -28.59
C ALA A 160 -3.45 21.40 -28.68
N ASP A 161 -2.79 21.13 -29.82
CA ASP A 161 -1.45 21.66 -30.13
C ASP A 161 -1.50 22.46 -31.45
N PRO A 162 -1.79 23.77 -31.41
CA PRO A 162 -1.74 24.62 -32.60
C PRO A 162 -0.41 24.51 -33.38
N PRO A 163 -0.38 24.70 -34.72
CA PRO A 163 0.84 24.66 -35.50
C PRO A 163 1.92 25.67 -35.06
N ASP A 164 1.48 26.78 -34.45
CA ASP A 164 2.28 27.87 -33.87
C ASP A 164 2.48 27.73 -32.34
N SER A 165 2.12 26.58 -31.75
CA SER A 165 2.36 26.29 -30.34
C SER A 165 3.84 26.44 -29.96
N LYS A 166 4.08 27.08 -28.83
CA LYS A 166 5.42 27.27 -28.24
C LYS A 166 5.82 26.13 -27.30
N GLN A 167 4.93 25.17 -27.02
CA GLN A 167 5.23 24.05 -26.14
C GLN A 167 6.27 23.13 -26.80
N ASN A 168 7.42 22.96 -26.15
CA ASN A 168 8.49 22.08 -26.63
C ASN A 168 8.22 20.60 -26.30
N HIS A 169 8.60 19.72 -27.24
CA HIS A 169 8.48 18.26 -27.15
C HIS A 169 9.77 17.59 -27.64
N VAL A 170 10.03 16.35 -27.22
CA VAL A 170 11.13 15.54 -27.80
C VAL A 170 10.65 14.64 -28.95
N GLU A 171 9.33 14.48 -29.07
CA GLU A 171 8.62 13.72 -30.09
C GLU A 171 8.11 14.63 -31.22
N ASP A 172 8.14 14.17 -32.48
CA ASP A 172 7.45 14.86 -33.60
C ASP A 172 5.93 14.88 -33.32
N LEU A 173 5.31 16.06 -33.32
CA LEU A 173 3.85 16.19 -33.15
C LEU A 173 3.09 15.82 -34.43
N VAL A 174 2.35 14.71 -34.38
CA VAL A 174 1.45 14.27 -35.46
C VAL A 174 0.03 14.69 -35.12
N ARG A 175 -0.48 15.67 -35.89
CA ARG A 175 -1.82 16.25 -35.74
C ARG A 175 -2.81 15.48 -36.60
N LEU A 176 -3.81 14.86 -35.96
CA LEU A 176 -4.95 14.26 -36.66
C LEU A 176 -5.85 15.38 -37.24
N PRO A 177 -6.54 15.14 -38.37
CA PRO A 177 -7.31 16.19 -39.06
C PRO A 177 -8.56 16.65 -38.30
N GLU A 178 -9.17 15.75 -37.52
CA GLU A 178 -10.36 16.07 -36.72
C GLU A 178 -10.02 16.31 -35.25
N SER A 179 -10.17 15.29 -34.40
CA SER A 179 -9.91 15.34 -32.96
C SER A 179 -8.77 14.38 -32.63
N PHE A 180 -7.93 14.73 -31.66
CA PHE A 180 -6.85 13.85 -31.19
C PHE A 180 -7.35 12.62 -30.41
N LEU A 181 -8.62 12.60 -30.02
CA LEU A 181 -9.27 11.50 -29.34
C LEU A 181 -10.68 11.22 -29.87
N CYS A 182 -11.18 10.00 -29.62
CA CYS A 182 -12.59 9.67 -29.76
C CYS A 182 -13.14 9.17 -28.42
N TYR A 183 -14.28 9.72 -28.01
CA TYR A 183 -15.03 9.31 -26.83
C TYR A 183 -16.15 8.35 -27.23
N THR A 184 -16.18 7.17 -26.63
CA THR A 184 -17.33 6.25 -26.73
C THR A 184 -18.25 6.47 -25.53
N PRO A 185 -19.50 6.95 -25.70
CA PRO A 185 -20.40 7.20 -24.58
C PRO A 185 -20.73 5.97 -23.75
N SER A 186 -21.05 6.21 -22.47
CA SER A 186 -21.52 5.16 -21.56
C SER A 186 -22.94 4.72 -21.95
N PRO A 187 -23.20 3.41 -22.15
CA PRO A 187 -24.58 2.91 -22.35
C PRO A 187 -25.44 3.04 -21.07
N GLU A 188 -24.80 3.28 -19.93
CA GLU A 188 -25.44 3.45 -18.61
C GLU A 188 -25.75 4.93 -18.31
N ALA A 189 -25.62 5.84 -19.27
CA ALA A 189 -25.73 7.29 -19.04
C ALA A 189 -27.15 7.79 -18.68
N GLY A 190 -28.19 6.97 -18.78
CA GLY A 190 -29.57 7.37 -18.47
C GLY A 190 -30.10 8.48 -19.41
N PRO A 191 -31.30 9.05 -19.14
CA PRO A 191 -31.83 10.20 -19.87
C PRO A 191 -31.05 11.50 -19.55
N VAL A 192 -31.21 12.54 -20.38
CA VAL A 192 -30.83 13.91 -19.98
C VAL A 192 -31.91 14.45 -19.03
N ALA A 193 -31.53 14.85 -17.83
CA ALA A 193 -32.44 15.54 -16.90
C ALA A 193 -32.65 17.00 -17.31
N VAL A 194 -33.81 17.58 -16.96
CA VAL A 194 -34.07 19.03 -17.04
C VAL A 194 -33.03 19.81 -16.21
N ALA A 195 -32.77 21.07 -16.55
CA ALA A 195 -31.82 21.91 -15.82
C ALA A 195 -32.29 22.16 -14.37
N PRO A 196 -31.51 21.80 -13.33
CA PRO A 196 -31.88 22.01 -11.92
C PRO A 196 -32.35 23.42 -11.55
N ALA A 197 -31.83 24.46 -12.20
CA ALA A 197 -32.26 25.84 -11.98
C ALA A 197 -33.77 26.06 -12.21
N VAL A 198 -34.39 25.28 -13.11
CA VAL A 198 -35.84 25.35 -13.40
C VAL A 198 -36.69 24.88 -12.21
N SER A 199 -36.24 23.87 -11.46
CA SER A 199 -36.95 23.39 -10.25
C SER A 199 -36.51 24.09 -8.97
N ASN A 200 -35.25 24.52 -8.90
CA ASN A 200 -34.62 24.97 -7.67
C ASN A 200 -34.60 26.49 -7.51
N GLY A 201 -34.77 27.26 -8.60
CA GLY A 201 -34.73 28.72 -8.59
C GLY A 201 -33.33 29.34 -8.43
N PHE A 202 -32.27 28.54 -8.51
CA PHE A 202 -30.87 28.98 -8.47
C PHE A 202 -29.99 28.16 -9.40
N ILE A 203 -28.93 28.78 -9.94
CA ILE A 203 -27.92 28.11 -10.77
C ILE A 203 -26.99 27.26 -9.89
N THR A 204 -26.73 26.02 -10.30
CA THR A 204 -25.70 25.18 -9.69
C THR A 204 -24.54 24.97 -10.67
N PHE A 205 -23.41 25.59 -10.36
CA PHE A 205 -22.13 25.31 -11.04
C PHE A 205 -21.56 23.98 -10.55
N GLY A 206 -20.74 23.30 -11.35
CA GLY A 206 -20.08 22.08 -10.87
C GLY A 206 -18.83 21.64 -11.62
N SER A 207 -17.98 20.87 -10.94
CA SER A 207 -16.79 20.28 -11.56
C SER A 207 -16.48 18.92 -10.96
N PHE A 208 -16.37 17.90 -11.83
CA PHE A 208 -16.04 16.52 -11.45
C PHE A 208 -14.58 16.17 -11.78
N ASN A 209 -13.74 17.19 -12.03
CA ASN A 209 -12.31 17.04 -12.30
C ASN A 209 -11.54 16.53 -11.07
N ASN A 210 -10.36 15.94 -11.31
CA ASN A 210 -9.46 15.52 -10.25
C ASN A 210 -8.99 16.73 -9.44
N LEU A 211 -9.02 16.65 -8.10
CA LEU A 211 -8.70 17.74 -7.17
C LEU A 211 -7.31 18.36 -7.42
N ALA A 212 -6.36 17.60 -7.97
CA ALA A 212 -5.05 18.11 -8.38
C ALA A 212 -5.12 19.19 -9.48
N LYS A 213 -6.16 19.20 -10.32
CA LYS A 213 -6.42 20.23 -11.34
C LYS A 213 -7.12 21.48 -10.76
N ILE A 214 -7.72 21.37 -9.58
CA ILE A 214 -8.46 22.46 -8.94
C ILE A 214 -7.45 23.28 -8.12
N THR A 215 -6.63 24.06 -8.83
CA THR A 215 -5.56 24.88 -8.26
C THR A 215 -6.12 26.04 -7.41
N PRO A 216 -5.31 26.67 -6.55
CA PRO A 216 -5.72 27.90 -5.86
C PRO A 216 -6.19 29.01 -6.81
N ARG A 217 -5.64 29.06 -8.04
CA ARG A 217 -6.03 30.03 -9.07
C ARG A 217 -7.41 29.73 -9.65
N VAL A 218 -7.70 28.46 -9.95
CA VAL A 218 -9.04 28.00 -10.35
C VAL A 218 -10.06 28.32 -9.26
N LEU A 219 -9.74 28.07 -7.98
CA LEU A 219 -10.64 28.38 -6.86
C LEU A 219 -10.93 29.88 -6.74
N GLN A 220 -9.94 30.76 -6.97
CA GLN A 220 -10.16 32.22 -7.02
C GLN A 220 -11.16 32.60 -8.12
N VAL A 221 -11.03 32.03 -9.32
CA VAL A 221 -11.93 32.35 -10.45
C VAL A 221 -13.33 31.78 -10.24
N TRP A 222 -13.46 30.57 -9.72
CA TRP A 222 -14.78 30.01 -9.35
C TRP A 222 -15.43 30.80 -8.21
N ALA A 223 -14.66 31.33 -7.26
CA ALA A 223 -15.18 32.24 -6.24
C ALA A 223 -15.67 33.57 -6.82
N ARG A 224 -14.96 34.15 -7.80
CA ARG A 224 -15.45 35.33 -8.55
C ARG A 224 -16.82 35.07 -9.19
N ILE A 225 -17.03 33.89 -9.80
CA ILE A 225 -18.31 33.49 -10.39
C ILE A 225 -19.40 33.39 -9.32
N LEU A 226 -19.18 32.65 -8.22
CA LEU A 226 -20.19 32.46 -7.17
C LEU A 226 -20.47 33.74 -6.35
N CYS A 227 -19.54 34.68 -6.27
CA CYS A 227 -19.80 36.00 -5.67
C CYS A 227 -20.62 36.91 -6.61
N ALA A 228 -20.42 36.80 -7.93
CA ALA A 228 -21.17 37.57 -8.92
C ALA A 228 -22.57 37.01 -9.25
N VAL A 229 -22.79 35.70 -9.08
CA VAL A 229 -24.11 35.07 -9.15
C VAL A 229 -24.60 34.75 -7.73
N PRO A 230 -25.36 35.64 -7.06
CA PRO A 230 -25.90 35.37 -5.72
C PRO A 230 -26.80 34.14 -5.71
N ASN A 231 -26.95 33.50 -4.54
CA ASN A 231 -27.70 32.26 -4.30
C ASN A 231 -27.24 31.01 -5.09
N SER A 232 -26.34 31.12 -6.07
CA SER A 232 -25.82 29.96 -6.80
C SER A 232 -25.05 28.98 -5.91
N ARG A 233 -25.03 27.70 -6.29
CA ARG A 233 -24.29 26.63 -5.60
C ARG A 233 -23.10 26.13 -6.44
N LEU A 234 -22.16 25.45 -5.78
CA LEU A 234 -21.03 24.75 -6.41
C LEU A 234 -20.99 23.29 -5.97
N VAL A 235 -21.20 22.34 -6.89
CA VAL A 235 -21.04 20.91 -6.63
C VAL A 235 -19.69 20.39 -7.15
N VAL A 236 -18.85 19.83 -6.27
CA VAL A 236 -17.52 19.33 -6.63
C VAL A 236 -17.40 17.85 -6.28
N LYS A 237 -17.19 16.99 -7.28
CA LYS A 237 -17.07 15.53 -7.08
C LYS A 237 -15.62 15.09 -7.21
N CYS A 238 -15.06 14.52 -6.15
CA CYS A 238 -13.70 13.97 -6.22
C CYS A 238 -13.42 12.90 -5.15
N LYS A 239 -12.60 11.90 -5.49
CA LYS A 239 -12.23 10.80 -4.58
C LYS A 239 -11.68 11.28 -3.21
N PRO A 240 -10.87 12.34 -3.11
CA PRO A 240 -10.39 12.81 -1.80
C PRO A 240 -11.48 13.30 -0.84
N PHE A 241 -12.69 13.64 -1.32
CA PHE A 241 -13.81 14.05 -0.46
C PHE A 241 -14.49 12.89 0.29
N CYS A 242 -13.97 11.67 0.17
CA CYS A 242 -14.16 10.58 1.13
C CYS A 242 -13.40 10.79 2.47
N CYS A 243 -12.66 11.90 2.64
CA CYS A 243 -11.87 12.20 3.83
C CYS A 243 -12.19 13.60 4.39
N ASP A 244 -12.68 13.66 5.63
CA ASP A 244 -13.23 14.88 6.21
C ASP A 244 -12.21 16.01 6.37
N SER A 245 -10.94 15.71 6.62
CA SER A 245 -9.88 16.73 6.67
C SER A 245 -9.64 17.39 5.31
N VAL A 246 -9.87 16.68 4.20
CA VAL A 246 -9.81 17.23 2.85
C VAL A 246 -11.07 18.04 2.54
N ARG A 247 -12.25 17.55 2.94
CA ARG A 247 -13.52 18.30 2.85
C ARG A 247 -13.40 19.65 3.57
N GLN A 248 -13.01 19.62 4.85
CA GLN A 248 -12.87 20.83 5.68
C GLN A 248 -11.83 21.79 5.13
N LYS A 249 -10.65 21.30 4.69
CA LYS A 249 -9.63 22.16 4.08
C LYS A 249 -10.16 22.85 2.82
N PHE A 250 -10.93 22.16 1.99
CA PHE A 250 -11.51 22.72 0.77
C PHE A 250 -12.57 23.78 1.10
N LEU A 251 -13.49 23.49 2.02
CA LEU A 251 -14.51 24.44 2.49
C LEU A 251 -13.89 25.70 3.11
N THR A 252 -12.94 25.56 4.02
CA THR A 252 -12.23 26.71 4.64
C THR A 252 -11.39 27.49 3.62
N THR A 253 -10.92 26.88 2.53
CA THR A 253 -10.26 27.62 1.43
C THR A 253 -11.27 28.48 0.66
N LEU A 254 -12.49 28.00 0.44
CA LEU A 254 -13.56 28.77 -0.21
C LEU A 254 -14.16 29.85 0.71
N GLU A 255 -14.26 29.58 2.00
CA GLU A 255 -14.62 30.54 3.05
C GLU A 255 -13.64 31.72 3.11
N GLN A 256 -12.34 31.45 3.00
CA GLN A 256 -11.28 32.47 2.86
C GLN A 256 -11.37 33.29 1.55
N LEU A 257 -12.08 32.79 0.54
CA LEU A 257 -12.39 33.49 -0.71
C LEU A 257 -13.77 34.17 -0.70
N GLY A 258 -14.45 34.20 0.46
CA GLY A 258 -15.75 34.87 0.63
C GLY A 258 -16.97 34.01 0.29
N LEU A 259 -16.83 32.69 0.12
CA LEU A 259 -17.95 31.78 -0.15
C LEU A 259 -18.41 31.04 1.09
N GLU A 260 -19.68 31.19 1.43
CA GLU A 260 -20.34 30.43 2.49
C GLU A 260 -20.26 28.92 2.23
N PRO A 261 -19.76 28.10 3.18
CA PRO A 261 -19.68 26.64 3.02
C PRO A 261 -21.00 25.95 2.69
N LEU A 262 -22.14 26.53 3.09
CA LEU A 262 -23.50 26.00 2.81
C LEU A 262 -23.87 26.03 1.31
N ARG A 263 -23.15 26.81 0.50
CA ARG A 263 -23.30 26.89 -0.97
C ARG A 263 -22.49 25.81 -1.71
N VAL A 264 -21.73 24.96 -1.01
CA VAL A 264 -20.72 24.08 -1.60
C VAL A 264 -20.98 22.60 -1.28
N ASP A 265 -21.37 21.83 -2.29
CA ASP A 265 -21.74 20.42 -2.18
C ASP A 265 -20.57 19.50 -2.60
N LEU A 266 -19.83 18.97 -1.62
CA LEU A 266 -18.68 18.10 -1.88
C LEU A 266 -19.09 16.62 -1.95
N LEU A 267 -18.98 16.04 -3.14
CA LEU A 267 -19.35 14.65 -3.42
C LEU A 267 -18.11 13.72 -3.41
N PRO A 268 -18.17 12.57 -2.72
CA PRO A 268 -17.10 11.56 -2.73
C PRO A 268 -17.03 10.81 -4.08
N LEU A 269 -16.17 9.79 -4.16
CA LEU A 269 -16.16 8.86 -5.30
C LEU A 269 -17.48 8.06 -5.34
N ILE A 270 -18.22 8.19 -6.44
CA ILE A 270 -19.36 7.31 -6.77
C ILE A 270 -18.80 6.07 -7.49
N LEU A 271 -19.17 4.88 -7.01
CA LEU A 271 -18.61 3.61 -7.51
C LEU A 271 -19.34 3.04 -8.72
N LEU A 272 -20.65 3.25 -8.83
CA LEU A 272 -21.46 2.79 -9.96
C LEU A 272 -21.41 3.80 -11.10
N ASN A 273 -21.19 3.29 -12.32
CA ASN A 273 -20.96 4.09 -13.51
C ASN A 273 -22.26 4.78 -14.01
N HIS A 274 -23.42 4.14 -13.85
CA HIS A 274 -24.73 4.80 -13.95
C HIS A 274 -24.84 6.03 -13.03
N ASP A 275 -24.67 5.85 -11.71
CA ASP A 275 -24.87 6.91 -10.72
C ASP A 275 -23.84 8.05 -10.86
N HIS A 276 -22.62 7.72 -11.30
CA HIS A 276 -21.60 8.71 -11.65
C HIS A 276 -22.05 9.61 -12.81
N MET A 277 -22.72 9.06 -13.83
CA MET A 277 -23.30 9.83 -14.94
C MET A 277 -24.53 10.62 -14.47
N GLN A 278 -25.43 10.00 -13.69
CA GLN A 278 -26.61 10.68 -13.16
C GLN A 278 -26.25 11.86 -12.24
N ALA A 279 -25.09 11.86 -11.58
CA ALA A 279 -24.64 13.00 -10.77
C ALA A 279 -24.47 14.31 -11.59
N TYR A 280 -24.32 14.27 -12.92
CA TYR A 280 -24.36 15.48 -13.75
C TYR A 280 -25.77 16.11 -13.83
N SER A 281 -26.81 15.44 -13.36
CA SER A 281 -28.13 16.04 -13.11
C SER A 281 -28.16 16.99 -11.90
N LEU A 282 -27.07 17.09 -11.12
CA LEU A 282 -26.97 17.99 -9.97
C LEU A 282 -26.39 19.37 -10.31
N MET A 283 -26.00 19.62 -11.56
CA MET A 283 -25.43 20.91 -11.99
C MET A 283 -26.07 21.39 -13.30
N ASP A 284 -26.15 22.71 -13.45
CA ASP A 284 -26.63 23.42 -14.64
C ASP A 284 -25.49 23.72 -15.60
N ILE A 285 -24.34 24.17 -15.07
CA ILE A 285 -23.15 24.60 -15.83
C ILE A 285 -21.91 23.91 -15.25
N SER A 286 -21.11 23.27 -16.10
CA SER A 286 -19.83 22.72 -15.68
C SER A 286 -18.70 23.73 -15.84
N LEU A 287 -17.89 23.86 -14.80
CA LEU A 287 -16.68 24.67 -14.79
C LEU A 287 -15.46 23.76 -14.97
N ASP A 288 -14.73 23.95 -16.06
CA ASP A 288 -13.48 23.23 -16.29
C ASP A 288 -12.31 23.81 -15.47
N THR A 289 -11.17 23.12 -15.48
CA THR A 289 -9.97 23.48 -14.72
C THR A 289 -8.85 23.98 -15.64
N PHE A 290 -7.95 24.82 -15.12
CA PHE A 290 -6.78 25.35 -15.85
C PHE A 290 -5.56 25.47 -14.92
N PRO A 291 -4.32 25.38 -15.43
CA PRO A 291 -3.90 25.18 -16.83
C PRO A 291 -4.10 23.74 -17.35
N TYR A 292 -4.73 22.85 -16.58
CA TYR A 292 -5.00 21.47 -16.96
C TYR A 292 -6.52 21.23 -17.06
N ALA A 293 -7.05 21.31 -18.28
CA ALA A 293 -8.44 21.07 -18.65
C ALA A 293 -8.90 19.63 -18.43
N GLY A 294 -10.22 19.43 -18.39
CA GLY A 294 -10.89 18.16 -18.35
C GLY A 294 -10.69 17.35 -19.64
N THR A 295 -11.22 16.13 -19.66
CA THR A 295 -11.17 15.28 -20.86
C THR A 295 -12.38 14.36 -20.87
N THR A 296 -12.31 13.21 -20.22
CA THR A 296 -13.46 12.32 -20.00
C THR A 296 -14.58 13.05 -19.25
N THR A 297 -14.24 13.85 -18.24
CA THR A 297 -15.16 14.70 -17.48
C THR A 297 -15.90 15.72 -18.35
N THR A 298 -15.19 16.39 -19.27
CA THR A 298 -15.77 17.32 -20.24
C THR A 298 -16.70 16.60 -21.21
N CYS A 299 -16.28 15.46 -21.76
CA CYS A 299 -17.11 14.63 -22.64
C CYS A 299 -18.38 14.10 -21.95
N GLU A 300 -18.25 13.63 -20.70
CA GLU A 300 -19.38 13.18 -19.88
C GLU A 300 -20.35 14.33 -19.57
N SER A 301 -19.84 15.51 -19.20
CA SER A 301 -20.63 16.73 -18.96
C SER A 301 -21.51 17.04 -20.17
N LEU A 302 -20.91 17.18 -21.35
CA LEU A 302 -21.61 17.50 -22.58
C LEU A 302 -22.61 16.39 -22.97
N PHE A 303 -22.23 15.11 -22.80
CA PHE A 303 -23.12 13.98 -23.08
C PHE A 303 -24.29 13.87 -22.07
N MET A 304 -24.15 14.40 -20.86
CA MET A 304 -25.23 14.51 -19.86
C MET A 304 -26.05 15.80 -19.98
N GLY A 305 -25.81 16.62 -21.00
CA GLY A 305 -26.53 17.87 -21.21
C GLY A 305 -26.04 19.04 -20.35
N VAL A 306 -24.90 18.92 -19.67
CA VAL A 306 -24.31 20.02 -18.92
C VAL A 306 -23.32 20.77 -19.83
N PRO A 307 -23.61 22.01 -20.27
CA PRO A 307 -22.63 22.83 -20.96
C PRO A 307 -21.41 23.05 -20.07
N CYS A 308 -20.24 22.95 -20.67
CA CYS A 308 -18.97 23.15 -19.98
C CYS A 308 -18.33 24.44 -20.49
N ILE A 309 -17.74 25.23 -19.58
CA ILE A 309 -16.92 26.40 -19.92
C ILE A 309 -15.46 26.00 -19.71
N THR A 310 -14.62 26.27 -20.69
CA THR A 310 -13.17 26.01 -20.61
C THR A 310 -12.37 27.26 -20.99
N MET A 311 -11.05 27.20 -20.88
CA MET A 311 -10.17 28.30 -21.25
C MET A 311 -9.07 27.81 -22.21
N ALA A 312 -8.61 28.68 -23.10
CA ALA A 312 -7.47 28.44 -23.99
C ALA A 312 -6.17 28.95 -23.36
N GLY A 313 -5.03 28.37 -23.73
CA GLY A 313 -3.73 28.82 -23.27
C GLY A 313 -2.54 28.25 -24.05
N ALA A 314 -1.35 28.36 -23.47
CA ALA A 314 -0.08 28.07 -24.16
C ALA A 314 0.30 26.58 -24.24
N VAL A 315 -0.50 25.67 -23.65
CA VAL A 315 -0.14 24.24 -23.54
C VAL A 315 -1.30 23.31 -23.88
N HIS A 316 -0.97 22.13 -24.42
CA HIS A 316 -1.91 21.04 -24.72
C HIS A 316 -2.82 20.72 -23.55
N ALA A 317 -2.27 20.62 -22.33
CA ALA A 317 -3.04 20.32 -21.12
C ALA A 317 -4.20 21.30 -20.88
N HIS A 318 -4.08 22.54 -21.34
CA HIS A 318 -5.11 23.59 -21.28
C HIS A 318 -6.07 23.44 -22.46
N ASN A 319 -5.51 23.24 -23.66
CA ASN A 319 -6.26 23.25 -24.91
C ASN A 319 -7.04 21.96 -25.22
N VAL A 320 -6.97 20.91 -24.38
CA VAL A 320 -7.87 19.75 -24.50
C VAL A 320 -9.34 20.18 -24.50
N GLY A 321 -9.72 21.11 -23.61
CA GLY A 321 -11.07 21.66 -23.57
C GLY A 321 -11.44 22.40 -24.86
N VAL A 322 -10.49 23.19 -25.40
CA VAL A 322 -10.64 23.93 -26.65
C VAL A 322 -10.97 23.01 -27.83
N SER A 323 -10.21 21.92 -28.01
CA SER A 323 -10.47 20.93 -29.06
C SER A 323 -11.87 20.30 -28.91
N LEU A 324 -12.20 19.82 -27.72
CA LEU A 324 -13.47 19.15 -27.44
C LEU A 324 -14.69 20.06 -27.67
N LEU A 325 -14.68 21.28 -27.14
CA LEU A 325 -15.79 22.22 -27.30
C LEU A 325 -15.94 22.66 -28.77
N SER A 326 -14.83 22.99 -29.44
CA SER A 326 -14.87 23.44 -30.84
C SER A 326 -15.44 22.36 -31.76
N LYS A 327 -15.02 21.09 -31.59
CA LYS A 327 -15.52 19.97 -32.41
C LYS A 327 -16.98 19.60 -32.12
N VAL A 328 -17.54 20.00 -30.97
CA VAL A 328 -18.99 19.88 -30.66
C VAL A 328 -19.79 21.13 -31.11
N GLY A 329 -19.13 22.19 -31.60
CA GLY A 329 -19.77 23.45 -32.02
C GLY A 329 -20.03 24.44 -30.88
N LEU A 330 -19.23 24.36 -29.80
CA LEU A 330 -19.35 25.15 -28.57
C LEU A 330 -18.16 26.11 -28.38
N GLU A 331 -17.58 26.58 -29.50
CA GLU A 331 -16.46 27.54 -29.54
C GLU A 331 -16.71 28.79 -28.66
N HIS A 332 -17.97 29.22 -28.57
CA HIS A 332 -18.43 30.36 -27.78
C HIS A 332 -18.36 30.16 -26.25
N LEU A 333 -18.02 28.96 -25.78
CA LEU A 333 -17.76 28.63 -24.36
C LEU A 333 -16.26 28.41 -24.07
N VAL A 334 -15.39 28.83 -24.99
CA VAL A 334 -13.92 28.82 -24.84
C VAL A 334 -13.43 30.24 -24.54
N ALA A 335 -13.12 30.51 -23.28
CA ALA A 335 -12.55 31.79 -22.86
C ALA A 335 -11.06 31.93 -23.25
N LYS A 336 -10.58 33.15 -23.49
CA LYS A 336 -9.15 33.44 -23.73
C LYS A 336 -8.38 33.86 -22.48
N ASN A 337 -9.11 34.16 -21.40
CA ASN A 337 -8.59 34.65 -20.12
C ASN A 337 -9.66 34.48 -19.02
N GLU A 338 -9.25 34.68 -17.77
CA GLU A 338 -10.12 34.48 -16.59
C GLU A 338 -11.34 35.42 -16.56
N ASP A 339 -11.24 36.61 -17.14
CA ASP A 339 -12.32 37.61 -17.11
C ASP A 339 -13.41 37.25 -18.14
N GLU A 340 -13.00 36.78 -19.33
CA GLU A 340 -13.90 36.12 -20.29
C GLU A 340 -14.52 34.84 -19.69
N TYR A 341 -13.75 34.04 -18.95
CA TYR A 341 -14.23 32.81 -18.30
C TYR A 341 -15.32 33.10 -17.26
N VAL A 342 -15.13 34.13 -16.43
CA VAL A 342 -16.17 34.61 -15.52
C VAL A 342 -17.37 35.12 -16.32
N GLN A 343 -17.16 35.96 -17.34
CA GLN A 343 -18.23 36.58 -18.11
C GLN A 343 -19.11 35.55 -18.83
N MET A 344 -18.54 34.48 -19.40
CA MET A 344 -19.29 33.36 -19.99
C MET A 344 -20.15 32.64 -18.96
N ALA A 345 -19.63 32.46 -17.73
CA ALA A 345 -20.39 31.85 -16.64
C ALA A 345 -21.56 32.74 -16.18
N LEU A 346 -21.38 34.06 -16.14
CA LEU A 346 -22.47 35.01 -15.85
C LEU A 346 -23.53 35.01 -16.96
N GLN A 347 -23.12 34.95 -18.22
CA GLN A 347 -24.03 34.92 -19.36
C GLN A 347 -24.89 33.65 -19.36
N LEU A 348 -24.28 32.46 -19.25
CA LEU A 348 -25.03 31.20 -19.14
C LEU A 348 -25.92 31.16 -17.88
N ALA A 349 -25.49 31.75 -16.77
CA ALA A 349 -26.29 31.83 -15.55
C ALA A 349 -27.48 32.81 -15.62
N SER A 350 -27.48 33.74 -16.58
CA SER A 350 -28.50 34.79 -16.70
C SER A 350 -29.74 34.39 -17.50
N ASP A 351 -29.66 33.34 -18.33
CA ASP A 351 -30.75 32.88 -19.18
C ASP A 351 -30.98 31.36 -18.99
N VAL A 352 -31.85 31.02 -18.04
CA VAL A 352 -32.18 29.64 -17.67
C VAL A 352 -32.92 28.92 -18.82
N ASP A 353 -33.68 29.63 -19.65
CA ASP A 353 -34.44 29.04 -20.76
C ASP A 353 -33.52 28.68 -21.93
N ALA A 354 -32.56 29.55 -22.27
CA ALA A 354 -31.50 29.24 -23.24
C ALA A 354 -30.58 28.12 -22.72
N LEU A 355 -30.23 28.13 -21.43
CA LEU A 355 -29.43 27.10 -20.78
C LEU A 355 -30.11 25.72 -20.81
N SER A 356 -31.40 25.67 -20.48
CA SER A 356 -32.23 24.45 -20.58
C SER A 356 -32.39 24.00 -22.04
N SER A 357 -32.59 24.94 -22.97
CA SER A 357 -32.68 24.67 -24.41
C SER A 357 -31.36 24.18 -25.03
N LEU A 358 -30.21 24.59 -24.49
CA LEU A 358 -28.90 24.03 -24.84
C LEU A 358 -28.74 22.62 -24.27
N ARG A 359 -29.03 22.44 -22.97
CA ARG A 359 -28.96 21.16 -22.25
C ARG A 359 -29.67 20.01 -22.96
N MET A 360 -30.89 20.24 -23.43
CA MET A 360 -31.68 19.21 -24.14
C MET A 360 -31.13 18.86 -25.54
N ARG A 361 -30.29 19.72 -26.15
CA ARG A 361 -29.67 19.48 -27.47
C ARG A 361 -28.24 18.94 -27.39
N LEU A 362 -27.51 19.24 -26.31
CA LEU A 362 -26.08 18.93 -26.17
C LEU A 362 -25.72 17.47 -26.43
N ARG A 363 -26.52 16.50 -25.94
CA ARG A 363 -26.26 15.07 -26.19
C ARG A 363 -26.30 14.71 -27.68
N ASP A 364 -27.22 15.30 -28.44
CA ASP A 364 -27.35 15.08 -29.89
C ASP A 364 -26.19 15.73 -30.67
N LEU A 365 -25.83 16.97 -30.31
CA LEU A 365 -24.65 17.65 -30.85
C LEU A 365 -23.35 16.85 -30.61
N MET A 366 -23.15 16.38 -29.38
CA MET A 366 -22.00 15.57 -28.99
C MET A 366 -21.98 14.24 -29.78
N SER A 367 -23.12 13.54 -29.85
CA SER A 367 -23.23 12.25 -30.56
C SER A 367 -23.00 12.34 -32.07
N LYS A 368 -23.24 13.51 -32.68
CA LYS A 368 -23.01 13.79 -34.11
C LYS A 368 -21.65 14.43 -34.40
N SER A 369 -20.90 14.82 -33.37
CA SER A 369 -19.59 15.46 -33.50
C SER A 369 -18.48 14.45 -33.87
N PRO A 370 -17.36 14.91 -34.46
CA PRO A 370 -16.16 14.10 -34.66
C PRO A 370 -15.61 13.47 -33.36
N VAL A 371 -15.95 14.01 -32.18
CA VAL A 371 -15.57 13.46 -30.88
C VAL A 371 -16.20 12.07 -30.64
N CYS A 372 -17.39 11.79 -31.18
CA CYS A 372 -18.04 10.47 -31.12
C CYS A 372 -17.87 9.62 -32.39
N ASP A 373 -17.33 10.16 -33.48
CA ASP A 373 -17.16 9.42 -34.74
C ASP A 373 -15.93 8.50 -34.71
N GLY A 374 -16.08 7.35 -34.05
CA GLY A 374 -15.03 6.33 -33.95
C GLY A 374 -14.62 5.69 -35.29
N ALA A 375 -15.41 5.85 -36.36
CA ALA A 375 -15.09 5.33 -37.68
C ALA A 375 -14.14 6.29 -38.42
N ASN A 376 -14.53 7.56 -38.59
CA ASN A 376 -13.68 8.55 -39.26
C ASN A 376 -12.42 8.89 -38.42
N PHE A 377 -12.52 8.90 -37.08
CA PHE A 377 -11.35 9.00 -36.21
C PHE A 377 -10.34 7.87 -36.49
N THR A 378 -10.83 6.64 -36.63
CA THR A 378 -9.99 5.45 -36.92
C THR A 378 -9.30 5.56 -38.28
N LEU A 379 -10.00 6.00 -39.33
CA LEU A 379 -9.41 6.19 -40.65
C LEU A 379 -8.29 7.25 -40.64
N GLY A 380 -8.48 8.36 -39.93
CA GLY A 380 -7.44 9.37 -39.74
C GLY A 380 -6.21 8.83 -39.00
N LEU A 381 -6.44 8.03 -37.96
CA LEU A 381 -5.38 7.36 -37.18
C LEU A 381 -4.64 6.29 -38.00
N GLU A 382 -5.35 5.53 -38.84
CA GLU A 382 -4.78 4.53 -39.76
C GLU A 382 -3.89 5.16 -40.82
N SER A 383 -4.29 6.32 -41.38
CA SER A 383 -3.45 7.10 -42.29
C SER A 383 -2.19 7.61 -41.58
N ALA A 384 -2.34 8.18 -40.37
CA ALA A 384 -1.19 8.65 -39.59
C ALA A 384 -0.16 7.53 -39.33
N TYR A 385 -0.62 6.33 -38.94
CA TYR A 385 0.26 5.16 -38.79
C TYR A 385 0.91 4.72 -40.12
N ARG A 386 0.15 4.74 -41.22
CA ARG A 386 0.68 4.41 -42.56
C ARG A 386 1.79 5.36 -42.97
N ASP A 387 1.64 6.65 -42.72
CA ASP A 387 2.60 7.67 -43.12
C ASP A 387 3.83 7.72 -42.20
N MET A 388 3.66 7.49 -40.88
CA MET A 388 4.78 7.20 -39.97
C MET A 388 5.62 6.01 -40.46
N TRP A 389 4.95 4.94 -40.91
CA TRP A 389 5.62 3.74 -41.42
C TRP A 389 6.32 3.98 -42.76
N ARG A 390 5.70 4.69 -43.70
CA ARG A 390 6.34 5.12 -44.96
C ARG A 390 7.60 5.95 -44.69
N ARG A 391 7.56 6.90 -43.73
CA ARG A 391 8.74 7.66 -43.27
C ARG A 391 9.83 6.72 -42.74
N TYR A 392 9.50 5.73 -41.92
CA TYR A 392 10.46 4.71 -41.45
C TYR A 392 11.08 3.88 -42.58
N CYS A 393 10.30 3.46 -43.58
CA CYS A 393 10.82 2.75 -44.75
C CYS A 393 11.86 3.60 -45.49
N MET A 394 11.59 4.90 -45.69
CA MET A 394 12.52 5.86 -46.28
C MET A 394 13.71 6.25 -45.38
N GLY A 395 13.70 5.86 -44.10
CA GLY A 395 14.76 6.18 -43.13
C GLY A 395 14.57 7.51 -42.38
N ASP A 396 13.45 8.20 -42.60
CA ASP A 396 13.12 9.49 -41.95
C ASP A 396 12.40 9.30 -40.61
N VAL A 397 13.07 8.70 -39.62
CA VAL A 397 12.54 8.53 -38.26
C VAL A 397 13.16 9.57 -37.30
N PRO A 398 12.37 10.34 -36.53
CA PRO A 398 12.87 11.37 -35.62
C PRO A 398 13.90 10.87 -34.61
N SER A 399 13.61 9.75 -33.92
CA SER A 399 14.53 9.20 -32.92
C SER A 399 15.86 8.75 -33.51
N SER A 400 15.90 8.33 -34.78
CA SER A 400 17.17 7.97 -35.43
C SER A 400 18.11 9.17 -35.57
N LYS A 401 17.57 10.37 -35.81
CA LYS A 401 18.34 11.63 -35.81
C LYS A 401 18.78 11.99 -34.38
N HIS A 402 17.88 11.90 -33.41
CA HIS A 402 18.17 12.20 -32.01
C HIS A 402 19.21 11.24 -31.39
N MET A 403 19.15 9.93 -31.70
CA MET A 403 20.12 8.95 -31.20
C MET A 403 21.51 9.16 -31.80
N ILE A 404 21.62 9.52 -33.08
CA ILE A 404 22.92 9.90 -33.70
C ILE A 404 23.50 11.13 -32.99
N GLN A 405 22.69 12.17 -32.75
CA GLN A 405 23.13 13.36 -32.01
C GLN A 405 23.55 13.05 -30.56
N LEU A 406 22.82 12.16 -29.87
CA LEU A 406 23.14 11.75 -28.50
C LEU A 406 24.42 10.90 -28.41
N ILE A 407 24.74 10.11 -29.44
CA ILE A 407 26.01 9.39 -29.54
C ILE A 407 27.15 10.38 -29.76
N GLN A 408 27.01 11.28 -30.74
CA GLN A 408 28.00 12.33 -31.04
C GLN A 408 28.29 13.24 -29.83
N GLN A 409 27.27 13.60 -29.05
CA GLN A 409 27.44 14.37 -27.81
C GLN A 409 28.18 13.59 -26.72
N GLN A 410 27.96 12.27 -26.62
CA GLN A 410 28.70 11.42 -25.66
C GLN A 410 30.16 11.23 -26.09
N GLU A 411 30.43 11.05 -27.38
CA GLU A 411 31.79 11.00 -27.94
C GLU A 411 32.54 12.32 -27.70
N GLN A 412 31.88 13.47 -27.91
CA GLN A 412 32.48 14.79 -27.64
C GLN A 412 32.81 15.02 -26.16
N GLN A 413 31.98 14.55 -25.21
CA GLN A 413 32.32 14.62 -23.78
C GLN A 413 33.51 13.73 -23.38
N VAL A 414 33.74 12.61 -24.08
CA VAL A 414 34.91 11.75 -23.83
C VAL A 414 36.19 12.37 -24.40
N ILE A 415 36.10 13.12 -25.51
CA ILE A 415 37.25 13.78 -26.16
C ILE A 415 37.74 15.00 -25.35
N SER A 416 36.88 15.69 -24.60
CA SER A 416 37.28 16.85 -23.79
C SER A 416 38.11 16.52 -22.54
N ASP A 417 38.08 15.27 -22.07
CA ASP A 417 38.77 14.85 -20.83
C ASP A 417 40.17 14.24 -21.08
N VAL A 418 40.71 14.35 -22.30
CA VAL A 418 42.06 13.85 -22.65
C VAL A 418 43.10 14.98 -22.51
N PRO A 419 44.08 14.88 -21.58
CA PRO A 419 45.15 15.88 -21.48
C PRO A 419 46.10 15.82 -22.68
N SER A 420 46.46 16.97 -23.23
CA SER A 420 47.50 17.07 -24.27
C SER A 420 48.89 16.91 -23.65
N ASP A 421 49.48 15.71 -23.77
CA ASP A 421 50.88 15.45 -23.38
C ASP A 421 51.86 16.27 -24.25
N ASN A 422 52.85 16.90 -23.61
CA ASN A 422 53.87 17.68 -24.30
C ASN A 422 55.15 17.98 -23.47
N SER A 423 55.93 16.97 -23.03
CA SER A 423 57.41 17.06 -23.06
C SER A 423 58.20 15.78 -22.66
N GLN A 424 58.83 15.18 -23.67
CA GLN A 424 60.25 14.75 -23.71
C GLN A 424 60.92 13.94 -22.56
N GLN A 425 61.27 12.69 -22.94
CA GLN A 425 62.58 12.04 -22.75
C GLN A 425 62.94 11.37 -21.38
N PRO A 426 63.85 10.36 -21.38
CA PRO A 426 63.56 9.09 -20.69
C PRO A 426 64.71 8.59 -19.76
N PRO A 427 65.02 7.28 -19.57
CA PRO A 427 64.86 6.70 -18.23
C PRO A 427 66.15 6.14 -17.59
N THR A 428 66.20 6.12 -16.26
CA THR A 428 67.19 5.31 -15.51
C THR A 428 66.57 4.58 -14.32
N THR A 429 66.73 3.26 -14.36
CA THR A 429 66.51 2.31 -13.26
C THR A 429 67.49 2.55 -12.11
N ILE A 430 67.12 2.25 -10.85
CA ILE A 430 67.89 1.37 -9.95
C ILE A 430 67.10 1.03 -8.66
N SER A 431 67.47 -0.11 -8.08
CA SER A 431 66.82 -0.83 -6.99
C SER A 431 67.05 -0.25 -5.58
N SER A 432 66.13 -0.59 -4.65
CA SER A 432 66.28 -0.86 -3.19
C SER A 432 67.38 -0.13 -2.36
N MET A 433 67.09 0.36 -1.15
CA MET A 433 67.03 -0.50 0.06
C MET A 433 66.48 0.18 1.34
N THR A 434 65.90 -0.66 2.22
CA THR A 434 65.85 -0.62 3.70
C THR A 434 65.78 0.69 4.51
N SER A 435 64.66 0.86 5.23
CA SER A 435 64.57 1.06 6.69
C SER A 435 65.47 2.08 7.43
N SER A 436 64.85 3.14 7.96
CA SER A 436 64.77 3.35 9.43
C SER A 436 63.63 4.33 9.82
N ARG A 437 63.38 4.45 11.13
CA ARG A 437 62.71 5.60 11.78
C ARG A 437 63.67 6.83 11.81
N GLU A 438 63.33 8.03 12.27
CA GLU A 438 62.30 8.47 13.23
C GLU A 438 61.77 9.90 12.91
N GLU A 439 61.14 10.58 13.88
CA GLU A 439 60.27 11.77 13.69
C GLU A 439 61.01 13.12 13.57
N ASP A 440 60.39 14.14 12.94
CA ASP A 440 60.18 15.43 13.63
C ASP A 440 59.13 16.42 13.02
N LEU A 441 58.56 17.25 13.91
CA LEU A 441 58.00 18.62 13.74
C LEU A 441 56.88 18.97 12.71
N LEU A 442 55.66 18.57 13.06
CA LEU A 442 54.49 19.43 13.38
C LEU A 442 54.46 20.93 12.96
N HIS A 443 53.53 21.32 12.06
CA HIS A 443 52.62 22.50 12.09
C HIS A 443 51.71 22.48 10.83
N GLY A 444 50.39 22.72 10.83
CA GLY A 444 49.41 22.97 11.90
C GLY A 444 47.95 23.09 11.39
N SER A 445 47.01 23.44 12.28
CA SER A 445 45.58 23.80 12.05
C SER A 445 44.59 22.80 11.41
N ALA A 446 44.03 21.97 12.29
CA ALA A 446 42.70 21.36 12.32
C ALA A 446 41.54 21.88 11.42
N ILE A 447 40.67 20.93 11.02
CA ILE A 447 39.22 21.11 10.89
C ILE A 447 38.54 20.14 11.87
N LYS A 448 37.40 20.54 12.47
CA LYS A 448 36.80 19.87 13.65
C LYS A 448 36.04 18.59 13.32
N GLU A 449 36.26 17.54 14.11
CA GLU A 449 35.29 16.47 14.31
C GLU A 449 34.14 16.96 15.21
N ASN A 450 32.89 16.61 14.87
CA ASN A 450 31.76 16.66 15.79
C ASN A 450 31.47 15.23 16.28
N GLY A 451 31.75 14.97 17.56
CA GLY A 451 31.75 13.62 18.10
C GLY A 451 30.38 12.96 18.26
N PHE A 452 30.25 11.71 17.81
CA PHE A 452 29.15 10.83 18.16
C PHE A 452 29.53 9.91 19.33
N GLY A 453 29.22 10.35 20.56
CA GLY A 453 29.31 9.53 21.76
C GLY A 453 28.21 8.46 21.80
N ALA A 454 28.31 7.44 20.95
CA ALA A 454 27.30 6.38 20.86
C ALA A 454 27.38 5.42 22.06
N ALA A 455 26.28 5.32 22.82
CA ALA A 455 26.18 4.42 23.97
C ALA A 455 26.31 2.93 23.58
N ALA A 456 26.85 2.12 24.48
CA ALA A 456 27.11 0.69 24.24
C ALA A 456 25.83 -0.13 23.94
N PRO A 457 25.89 -1.13 23.04
CA PRO A 457 24.71 -1.88 22.62
C PRO A 457 24.15 -2.78 23.74
N SER A 458 22.92 -2.51 24.17
CA SER A 458 22.20 -3.29 25.18
C SER A 458 21.81 -4.69 24.65
N ARG A 459 22.30 -5.74 25.32
CA ARG A 459 22.25 -7.14 24.85
C ARG A 459 21.26 -7.96 25.65
N VAL A 460 20.04 -8.15 25.13
CA VAL A 460 19.01 -8.98 25.78
C VAL A 460 19.46 -10.45 25.86
N THR A 461 19.71 -10.93 27.08
CA THR A 461 20.04 -12.34 27.40
C THR A 461 18.82 -13.06 27.99
N ARG A 462 18.60 -14.31 27.56
CA ARG A 462 17.53 -15.20 28.05
C ARG A 462 18.01 -15.96 29.30
N PRO A 463 17.18 -16.17 30.34
CA PRO A 463 17.53 -17.04 31.47
C PRO A 463 17.89 -18.47 31.02
N THR A 464 18.96 -19.03 31.59
CA THR A 464 19.49 -20.36 31.23
C THR A 464 19.78 -21.21 32.47
N GLY A 465 19.55 -22.52 32.38
CA GLY A 465 19.76 -23.49 33.45
C GLY A 465 18.47 -23.88 34.19
N GLY A 466 18.49 -25.06 34.82
CA GLY A 466 17.35 -25.58 35.58
C GLY A 466 16.03 -25.66 34.78
N ILE A 467 14.92 -25.35 35.44
CA ILE A 467 13.56 -25.38 34.85
C ILE A 467 13.43 -24.40 33.67
N SER A 468 14.17 -23.28 33.67
CA SER A 468 14.25 -22.34 32.52
C SER A 468 14.70 -23.03 31.21
N GLY A 469 15.47 -24.13 31.29
CA GLY A 469 15.80 -24.97 30.13
C GLY A 469 14.57 -25.63 29.49
N TRP A 470 13.55 -25.96 30.27
CA TRP A 470 12.27 -26.51 29.78
C TRP A 470 11.29 -25.43 29.28
N LEU A 471 11.58 -24.15 29.54
CA LEU A 471 10.73 -23.01 29.17
C LEU A 471 11.26 -22.23 27.95
N HIS A 472 12.32 -22.72 27.29
CA HIS A 472 12.98 -22.06 26.17
C HIS A 472 12.07 -21.75 24.96
N TRP A 473 10.95 -22.47 24.81
CA TRP A 473 9.96 -22.28 23.75
C TRP A 473 9.01 -21.10 24.00
N LEU A 474 8.99 -20.52 25.20
CA LEU A 474 8.21 -19.30 25.49
C LEU A 474 8.91 -18.06 24.91
N PRO A 475 8.15 -17.06 24.41
CA PRO A 475 8.68 -15.72 24.10
C PRO A 475 9.34 -15.10 25.33
N VAL A 476 10.46 -14.37 25.18
CA VAL A 476 11.29 -13.90 26.32
C VAL A 476 10.49 -13.12 27.37
N SER A 477 9.56 -12.24 26.97
CA SER A 477 8.70 -11.47 27.89
C SER A 477 7.66 -12.31 28.65
N VAL A 478 7.37 -13.53 28.17
CA VAL A 478 6.53 -14.52 28.86
C VAL A 478 7.41 -15.47 29.66
N HIS A 479 8.56 -15.88 29.13
CA HIS A 479 9.57 -16.68 29.84
C HIS A 479 10.02 -15.98 31.13
N TRP A 480 10.32 -14.68 31.10
CA TRP A 480 10.64 -13.91 32.31
C TRP A 480 9.46 -13.81 33.29
N LYS A 481 8.23 -13.62 32.82
CA LYS A 481 7.05 -13.60 33.70
C LYS A 481 6.78 -14.95 34.35
N VAL A 482 6.97 -16.04 33.61
CA VAL A 482 6.84 -17.41 34.13
C VAL A 482 8.01 -17.76 35.04
N ASP A 483 9.26 -17.41 34.71
CA ASP A 483 10.42 -17.64 35.59
C ASP A 483 10.32 -16.81 36.88
N TYR A 484 9.87 -15.55 36.81
CA TYR A 484 9.58 -14.72 38.00
C TYR A 484 8.46 -15.32 38.86
N LEU A 485 7.34 -15.73 38.24
CA LEU A 485 6.20 -16.33 38.95
C LEU A 485 6.56 -17.71 39.54
N MET A 486 7.31 -18.53 38.80
CA MET A 486 7.80 -19.83 39.25
C MET A 486 8.86 -19.67 40.33
N ARG A 487 9.75 -18.67 40.27
CA ARG A 487 10.68 -18.37 41.36
C ARG A 487 9.94 -17.95 42.62
N ARG A 488 8.88 -17.12 42.53
CA ARG A 488 7.99 -16.88 43.68
C ARG A 488 7.38 -18.18 44.20
N ILE A 489 6.69 -18.95 43.36
CA ILE A 489 6.02 -20.20 43.77
C ILE A 489 7.01 -21.23 44.36
N VAL A 490 8.22 -21.34 43.83
CA VAL A 490 9.25 -22.31 44.27
C VAL A 490 10.00 -21.83 45.51
N PHE A 491 10.42 -20.56 45.60
CA PHE A 491 11.14 -20.05 46.77
C PHE A 491 10.20 -19.73 47.94
N ASP A 492 9.06 -19.09 47.70
CA ASP A 492 8.06 -18.86 48.76
C ASP A 492 7.44 -20.20 49.21
N GLY A 493 7.19 -21.12 48.27
CA GLY A 493 6.54 -22.41 48.53
C GLY A 493 7.42 -23.48 49.18
N LEU A 494 8.69 -23.64 48.77
CA LEU A 494 9.61 -24.61 49.39
C LEU A 494 10.45 -24.00 50.52
N GLY A 495 10.68 -22.68 50.53
CA GLY A 495 11.40 -22.01 51.62
C GLY A 495 10.70 -22.22 52.96
N SER A 496 9.37 -22.05 53.00
CA SER A 496 8.55 -22.27 54.20
C SER A 496 8.43 -23.74 54.61
N PHE A 497 8.82 -24.71 53.77
CA PHE A 497 8.73 -26.14 54.08
C PHE A 497 10.07 -26.75 54.53
N ARG A 498 11.21 -26.13 54.16
CA ARG A 498 12.55 -26.59 54.59
C ARG A 498 13.05 -25.97 55.89
N ALA A 499 12.56 -24.78 56.26
CA ALA A 499 12.93 -24.12 57.51
C ALA A 499 12.39 -24.80 58.79
N ALA A 500 11.46 -25.76 58.66
CA ALA A 500 10.75 -26.38 59.79
C ALA A 500 11.29 -27.75 60.23
N ILE A 501 12.30 -28.32 59.54
CA ILE A 501 12.66 -29.75 59.69
C ILE A 501 14.12 -29.99 60.15
N SER A 502 15.03 -29.02 60.01
CA SER A 502 16.43 -29.20 60.46
C SER A 502 17.06 -27.92 61.02
N GLY A 503 16.90 -27.70 62.32
CA GLY A 503 17.62 -26.64 63.04
C GLY A 503 19.05 -27.08 63.38
N HIS A 504 20.02 -26.64 62.58
CA HIS A 504 21.46 -26.63 62.88
C HIS A 504 22.08 -25.39 62.19
N GLY A 505 22.94 -24.64 62.89
CA GLY A 505 23.58 -23.43 62.37
C GLY A 505 25.06 -23.65 62.05
N VAL A 506 25.50 -23.18 60.87
CA VAL A 506 26.91 -23.14 60.46
C VAL A 506 27.21 -21.81 59.75
N ALA A 507 28.47 -21.38 59.82
CA ALA A 507 28.98 -20.05 59.44
C ALA A 507 28.77 -19.64 57.96
N PRO A 508 28.79 -18.32 57.65
CA PRO A 508 28.67 -17.83 56.28
C PRO A 508 29.93 -18.13 55.44
N SER A 509 29.77 -18.87 54.35
CA SER A 509 30.82 -19.08 53.36
C SER A 509 30.80 -17.97 52.29
N SER A 510 31.99 -17.43 52.00
CA SER A 510 32.19 -16.37 51.01
C SER A 510 32.04 -16.90 49.58
N SER A 511 30.89 -16.64 48.96
CA SER A 511 30.75 -16.67 47.50
C SER A 511 30.68 -15.24 46.99
N SER A 512 31.71 -14.81 46.27
CA SER A 512 31.75 -13.50 45.62
C SER A 512 30.68 -13.43 44.53
N ARG A 513 29.73 -12.49 44.66
CA ARG A 513 28.81 -12.11 43.55
C ARG A 513 29.54 -11.27 42.51
N ALA A 514 30.59 -11.85 41.92
CA ALA A 514 31.32 -11.25 40.81
C ALA A 514 30.64 -11.62 39.49
N GLY A 515 30.07 -10.63 38.80
CA GLY A 515 29.53 -10.76 37.45
C GLY A 515 28.12 -11.35 37.34
N LEU A 516 27.13 -10.48 37.13
CA LEU A 516 26.00 -10.63 36.16
C LEU A 516 24.93 -9.52 36.27
N THR A 517 25.15 -8.47 37.06
CA THR A 517 24.27 -7.28 37.13
C THR A 517 24.43 -6.32 35.93
N ASN A 518 25.58 -6.32 35.26
CA ASN A 518 25.94 -5.29 34.29
C ASN A 518 25.66 -5.74 32.83
N ILE A 519 24.42 -6.18 32.58
CA ILE A 519 23.86 -6.29 31.23
C ILE A 519 22.54 -5.51 31.25
N HIS A 520 22.57 -4.28 30.73
CA HIS A 520 21.38 -3.42 30.72
C HIS A 520 20.26 -4.06 29.88
N GLU A 521 19.11 -4.27 30.51
CA GLU A 521 17.89 -4.71 29.84
C GLU A 521 17.37 -3.59 28.92
N ALA A 522 16.91 -3.96 27.73
CA ALA A 522 16.37 -3.02 26.75
C ALA A 522 14.92 -2.63 27.12
N ASP A 523 14.75 -1.73 28.10
CA ASP A 523 13.43 -1.18 28.41
C ASP A 523 12.89 -0.35 27.23
N ALA A 524 11.80 -0.85 26.66
CA ALA A 524 11.12 -0.21 25.55
C ALA A 524 10.57 1.18 25.90
N LYS A 525 10.31 1.50 27.18
CA LYS A 525 9.92 2.84 27.61
C LYS A 525 11.11 3.79 27.68
N GLN A 526 12.21 3.38 28.32
CA GLN A 526 13.44 4.18 28.41
C GLN A 526 13.99 4.53 27.01
N ILE A 527 14.04 3.56 26.10
CA ILE A 527 14.50 3.79 24.71
C ILE A 527 13.53 4.73 23.97
N ALA A 528 12.21 4.60 24.19
CA ALA A 528 11.21 5.50 23.60
C ALA A 528 11.16 6.90 24.26
N ALA A 529 11.67 7.08 25.48
CA ALA A 529 11.92 8.40 26.06
C ALA A 529 13.13 9.04 25.37
N MET A 530 14.29 8.38 25.44
CA MET A 530 15.54 8.81 24.82
C MET A 530 15.37 9.19 23.34
N ALA A 531 14.64 8.39 22.56
CA ALA A 531 14.36 8.68 21.15
C ALA A 531 13.50 9.92 20.91
N ARG A 532 12.59 10.28 21.82
CA ARG A 532 11.82 11.53 21.76
C ARG A 532 12.67 12.72 22.18
N ASP A 533 13.48 12.56 23.23
CA ASP A 533 14.32 13.62 23.78
C ASP A 533 15.45 14.02 22.81
N SER A 534 16.01 13.08 22.04
CA SER A 534 17.03 13.36 21.02
C SER A 534 16.46 13.79 19.65
N PHE A 535 15.16 13.59 19.39
CA PHE A 535 14.56 13.67 18.05
C PHE A 535 14.80 15.02 17.35
N HIS A 536 14.64 16.12 18.08
CA HIS A 536 14.78 17.48 17.54
C HIS A 536 16.22 17.87 17.17
N LYS A 537 17.21 17.09 17.61
CA LYS A 537 18.64 17.35 17.39
C LYS A 537 19.26 16.35 16.42
N ASP A 538 18.98 15.06 16.64
CA ASP A 538 19.68 13.94 16.00
C ASP A 538 18.78 13.12 15.05
N GLY A 539 17.48 13.47 14.93
CA GLY A 539 16.51 12.79 14.07
C GLY A 539 15.95 11.48 14.63
N PRO A 540 15.28 10.65 13.81
CA PRO A 540 14.68 9.39 14.25
C PRO A 540 15.75 8.32 14.56
N LEU A 541 15.67 7.75 15.76
CA LEU A 541 16.63 6.75 16.23
C LEU A 541 16.48 5.41 15.48
N LEU A 542 17.53 4.97 14.80
CA LEU A 542 17.58 3.68 14.11
C LEU A 542 17.73 2.51 15.11
N ILE A 543 16.82 1.54 15.03
CA ILE A 543 16.78 0.36 15.91
C ILE A 543 16.84 -0.91 15.06
N VAL A 544 17.96 -1.64 15.13
CA VAL A 544 18.15 -2.91 14.42
C VAL A 544 17.93 -4.09 15.37
N ALA A 545 16.74 -4.66 15.32
CA ALA A 545 16.33 -5.86 16.04
C ALA A 545 16.65 -7.12 15.21
N SER A 546 17.13 -8.20 15.85
CA SER A 546 17.49 -9.43 15.13
C SER A 546 17.10 -10.70 15.88
N GLY A 547 16.36 -11.57 15.19
CA GLY A 547 15.87 -12.85 15.69
C GLY A 547 14.57 -12.76 16.49
N ARG A 548 13.80 -13.85 16.50
CA ARG A 548 12.42 -13.91 17.07
C ARG A 548 12.26 -13.38 18.51
N ASP A 549 13.30 -13.50 19.34
CA ASP A 549 13.26 -13.03 20.73
C ASP A 549 13.20 -11.49 20.86
N THR A 550 13.57 -10.74 19.81
CA THR A 550 13.58 -9.26 19.81
C THR A 550 12.23 -8.62 19.40
N ILE A 551 11.39 -9.37 18.66
CA ILE A 551 10.08 -8.93 18.12
C ILE A 551 9.22 -8.18 19.16
N PRO A 552 9.04 -8.65 20.42
CA PRO A 552 8.14 -8.00 21.36
C PRO A 552 8.65 -6.64 21.86
N VAL A 553 9.98 -6.48 21.96
CA VAL A 553 10.63 -5.25 22.42
C VAL A 553 10.64 -4.22 21.29
N ALA A 554 11.09 -4.61 20.10
CA ALA A 554 11.12 -3.77 18.91
C ALA A 554 9.72 -3.25 18.52
N SER A 555 8.71 -4.14 18.48
CA SER A 555 7.31 -3.75 18.28
C SER A 555 6.74 -2.89 19.41
N SER A 556 7.32 -2.92 20.61
CA SER A 556 6.89 -2.05 21.72
C SER A 556 7.50 -0.66 21.59
N ILE A 557 8.78 -0.53 21.22
CA ILE A 557 9.43 0.76 21.01
C ILE A 557 8.78 1.51 19.84
N ARG A 558 8.55 0.84 18.70
CA ARG A 558 7.84 1.42 17.54
C ARG A 558 6.49 2.04 17.93
N ARG A 559 5.74 1.36 18.82
CA ARG A 559 4.44 1.83 19.32
C ARG A 559 4.54 2.96 20.34
N LEU A 560 5.66 3.09 21.05
CA LEU A 560 5.84 4.09 22.12
C LEU A 560 6.43 5.42 21.61
N ALA A 561 7.08 5.43 20.44
CA ALA A 561 7.64 6.62 19.80
C ALA A 561 7.53 6.57 18.25
N PRO A 562 6.31 6.49 17.67
CA PRO A 562 6.09 6.17 16.26
C PRO A 562 6.61 7.20 15.23
N GLU A 563 6.94 8.43 15.64
CA GLU A 563 7.58 9.41 14.74
C GLU A 563 9.09 9.55 15.00
N ASN A 564 9.61 8.92 16.07
CA ASN A 564 10.96 9.18 16.59
C ASN A 564 11.91 7.98 16.51
N VAL A 565 11.44 6.82 16.02
CA VAL A 565 12.28 5.63 15.80
C VAL A 565 12.03 5.01 14.43
N PHE A 566 13.08 4.49 13.80
CA PHE A 566 13.01 3.66 12.60
C PHE A 566 13.42 2.22 12.96
N VAL A 567 12.50 1.26 12.90
CA VAL A 567 12.71 -0.09 13.46
C VAL A 567 12.87 -1.13 12.36
N VAL A 568 14.08 -1.66 12.23
CA VAL A 568 14.45 -2.76 11.34
C VAL A 568 14.38 -4.07 12.10
N GLN A 569 13.61 -5.06 11.63
CA GLN A 569 13.53 -6.41 12.21
C GLN A 569 14.12 -7.46 11.26
N ILE A 570 15.25 -8.04 11.64
CA ILE A 570 15.87 -9.17 10.95
C ILE A 570 15.22 -10.48 11.47
N GLN A 571 14.91 -11.40 10.56
CA GLN A 571 14.05 -12.58 10.70
C GLN A 571 12.54 -12.25 10.76
N HIS A 572 11.71 -12.99 10.00
CA HIS A 572 10.29 -12.67 9.85
C HIS A 572 9.52 -12.63 11.19
N PRO A 573 8.77 -11.57 11.50
CA PRO A 573 8.17 -11.37 12.82
C PRO A 573 6.92 -12.25 13.08
N ARG A 574 6.42 -12.97 12.07
CA ARG A 574 5.26 -13.90 12.13
C ARG A 574 3.98 -13.28 12.75
N THR A 575 3.93 -11.95 12.75
CA THR A 575 2.89 -11.04 13.23
C THR A 575 2.74 -9.92 12.18
N ARG A 576 1.83 -8.95 12.38
CA ARG A 576 1.59 -7.87 11.41
C ARG A 576 2.87 -7.11 11.10
N LEU A 577 3.19 -6.92 9.82
CA LEU A 577 4.43 -6.28 9.38
C LEU A 577 4.49 -4.79 9.77
N ASN A 578 3.34 -4.12 9.86
CA ASN A 578 3.19 -2.69 10.21
C ASN A 578 3.58 -2.29 11.66
N ARG A 579 4.36 -3.13 12.35
CA ARG A 579 4.97 -2.90 13.66
C ARG A 579 6.48 -2.63 13.58
N PHE A 580 6.99 -2.58 12.36
CA PHE A 580 8.38 -2.39 11.95
C PHE A 580 8.38 -1.53 10.68
N ASP A 581 9.42 -0.74 10.46
CA ASP A 581 9.54 0.10 9.27
C ASP A 581 10.32 -0.59 8.15
N LEU A 582 11.11 -1.61 8.52
CA LEU A 582 11.77 -2.54 7.60
C LEU A 582 11.83 -3.93 8.22
N VAL A 583 11.62 -4.97 7.42
CA VAL A 583 11.75 -6.38 7.83
C VAL A 583 12.67 -7.10 6.85
N ILE A 584 13.75 -7.72 7.36
CA ILE A 584 14.75 -8.42 6.55
C ILE A 584 14.65 -9.92 6.82
N THR A 585 14.31 -10.72 5.81
CA THR A 585 13.88 -12.12 6.01
C THR A 585 14.17 -13.00 4.79
N PRO A 586 14.57 -14.27 4.97
CA PRO A 586 14.80 -15.16 3.84
C PRO A 586 13.54 -15.42 3.01
N GLN A 587 13.68 -15.49 1.69
CA GLN A 587 12.59 -15.85 0.76
C GLN A 587 11.88 -17.17 1.15
N HIS A 588 12.59 -18.11 1.77
CA HIS A 588 12.00 -19.37 2.26
C HIS A 588 11.03 -19.19 3.44
N ASP A 589 11.10 -18.11 4.24
CA ASP A 589 10.09 -17.83 5.28
C ASP A 589 8.67 -17.74 4.65
N TYR A 590 8.59 -17.30 3.38
CA TYR A 590 7.37 -17.13 2.58
C TYR A 590 7.03 -18.32 1.66
N TYR A 591 7.90 -19.33 1.52
CA TYR A 591 7.64 -20.49 0.65
C TYR A 591 6.27 -21.16 0.88
N PRO A 592 5.75 -21.30 2.13
CA PRO A 592 4.42 -21.86 2.39
C PRO A 592 3.22 -21.08 1.81
N LEU A 593 3.40 -19.85 1.32
CA LEU A 593 2.38 -19.10 0.58
C LEU A 593 2.32 -19.50 -0.91
N THR A 594 3.39 -20.05 -1.48
CA THR A 594 3.42 -20.44 -2.90
C THR A 594 2.45 -21.58 -3.19
N PRO A 595 1.91 -21.74 -4.42
CA PRO A 595 1.02 -22.85 -4.76
C PRO A 595 1.63 -24.24 -4.53
N GLN A 596 2.95 -24.37 -4.61
CA GLN A 596 3.70 -25.59 -4.31
C GLN A 596 3.83 -25.80 -2.79
N GLY A 597 4.26 -24.78 -2.06
CA GLY A 597 4.35 -24.80 -0.59
C GLY A 597 3.00 -25.04 0.09
N GLN A 598 1.90 -24.49 -0.43
CA GLN A 598 0.55 -24.77 0.06
C GLN A 598 0.16 -26.24 -0.11
N LYS A 599 0.52 -26.89 -1.23
CA LYS A 599 0.28 -28.34 -1.44
C LYS A 599 1.11 -29.21 -0.50
N GLN A 600 2.33 -28.79 -0.17
CA GLN A 600 3.26 -29.53 0.69
C GLN A 600 3.02 -29.30 2.19
N VAL A 601 2.52 -28.13 2.61
CA VAL A 601 2.32 -27.78 4.02
C VAL A 601 0.91 -28.18 4.49
N PRO A 602 0.79 -29.11 5.46
CA PRO A 602 -0.50 -29.53 6.03
C PRO A 602 -1.33 -28.34 6.52
N TRP A 603 -2.62 -28.33 6.17
CA TRP A 603 -3.51 -27.18 6.36
C TRP A 603 -3.55 -26.66 7.82
N PHE A 604 -3.48 -27.56 8.80
CA PHE A 604 -3.48 -27.23 10.23
C PHE A 604 -2.17 -26.57 10.70
N LEU A 605 -1.03 -26.85 10.06
CA LEU A 605 0.25 -26.20 10.35
C LEU A 605 0.37 -24.81 9.74
N ARG A 606 -0.35 -24.52 8.64
CA ARG A 606 -0.21 -23.25 7.88
C ARG A 606 -0.32 -22.02 8.79
N ARG A 607 -1.25 -22.01 9.76
CA ARG A 607 -1.46 -20.88 10.71
C ARG A 607 -0.25 -20.56 11.61
N TRP A 608 0.69 -21.51 11.75
CA TRP A 608 1.88 -21.38 12.60
C TRP A 608 3.18 -21.16 11.80
N ILE A 609 3.30 -21.78 10.61
CA ILE A 609 4.54 -21.72 9.79
C ILE A 609 4.43 -20.94 8.48
N THR A 610 3.30 -20.28 8.20
CA THR A 610 3.12 -19.39 7.04
C THR A 610 3.10 -17.92 7.49
N PRO A 611 3.69 -16.97 6.75
CA PRO A 611 3.43 -15.54 6.95
C PRO A 611 1.95 -15.23 6.72
N ARG A 612 1.40 -14.22 7.40
CA ARG A 612 -0.04 -13.86 7.26
C ARG A 612 -0.30 -12.91 6.10
N GLU A 613 0.73 -12.13 5.76
CA GLU A 613 0.76 -11.14 4.71
C GLU A 613 1.84 -11.59 3.69
N PRO A 614 1.65 -11.37 2.37
CA PRO A 614 2.75 -11.46 1.41
C PRO A 614 3.81 -10.39 1.72
N PRO A 615 5.03 -10.48 1.17
CA PRO A 615 6.04 -9.44 1.36
C PRO A 615 5.54 -8.13 0.72
N ASP A 616 5.60 -7.03 1.48
CA ASP A 616 5.24 -5.69 1.01
C ASP A 616 6.51 -4.84 0.78
N LYS A 617 6.34 -3.55 0.48
CA LYS A 617 7.45 -2.62 0.22
C LYS A 617 8.39 -2.41 1.42
N HIS A 618 8.03 -2.86 2.63
CA HIS A 618 8.84 -2.81 3.83
C HIS A 618 9.57 -4.13 4.09
N VAL A 619 9.40 -5.15 3.24
CA VAL A 619 10.06 -6.45 3.36
C VAL A 619 11.20 -6.58 2.36
N VAL A 620 12.43 -6.67 2.86
CA VAL A 620 13.61 -7.08 2.08
C VAL A 620 13.74 -8.60 2.18
N LEU A 621 13.48 -9.28 1.06
CA LEU A 621 13.71 -10.72 0.94
C LEU A 621 15.20 -10.99 0.70
N THR A 622 15.83 -11.79 1.57
CA THR A 622 17.18 -12.30 1.33
C THR A 622 17.13 -13.66 0.62
N VAL A 623 18.10 -13.92 -0.27
CA VAL A 623 18.19 -15.19 -1.02
C VAL A 623 18.79 -16.30 -0.15
N GLY A 624 18.05 -16.63 0.92
CA GLY A 624 18.28 -17.79 1.77
C GLY A 624 19.22 -17.60 2.95
N ALA A 625 19.30 -18.66 3.74
CA ALA A 625 20.46 -19.00 4.56
C ALA A 625 20.84 -20.42 4.11
N LEU A 626 22.05 -20.59 3.56
CA LEU A 626 22.47 -21.87 2.99
C LEU A 626 22.81 -22.90 4.07
N HIS A 627 22.51 -24.16 3.77
CA HIS A 627 22.96 -25.31 4.56
C HIS A 627 23.80 -26.20 3.66
N GLN A 628 25.08 -26.32 4.03
CA GLN A 628 26.19 -26.76 3.19
C GLN A 628 26.41 -25.87 1.95
N VAL A 629 27.63 -25.35 1.85
CA VAL A 629 28.13 -24.50 0.78
C VAL A 629 29.46 -25.12 0.37
N ASP A 630 29.61 -25.47 -0.90
CA ASP A 630 30.83 -26.05 -1.44
C ASP A 630 31.56 -25.07 -2.39
N SER A 631 32.74 -25.48 -2.86
CA SER A 631 33.59 -24.67 -3.72
C SER A 631 33.12 -24.55 -5.17
N ALA A 632 32.08 -25.30 -5.60
CA ALA A 632 31.40 -25.08 -6.88
C ALA A 632 30.29 -24.03 -6.69
N ALA A 633 29.44 -24.19 -5.67
CA ALA A 633 28.41 -23.23 -5.31
C ALA A 633 28.98 -21.81 -5.05
N LEU A 634 30.13 -21.71 -4.38
CA LEU A 634 30.82 -20.43 -4.18
C LEU A 634 31.32 -19.81 -5.48
N ARG A 635 31.83 -20.59 -6.44
CA ARG A 635 32.28 -20.07 -7.74
C ARG A 635 31.10 -19.62 -8.61
N THR A 636 30.01 -20.39 -8.64
CA THR A 636 28.77 -19.98 -9.31
C THR A 636 28.22 -18.69 -8.71
N ALA A 637 28.12 -18.60 -7.38
CA ALA A 637 27.69 -17.37 -6.71
C ALA A 637 28.62 -16.20 -7.01
N ALA A 638 29.94 -16.38 -6.90
CA ALA A 638 30.91 -15.33 -7.21
C ALA A 638 30.77 -14.80 -8.64
N SER A 639 30.49 -15.66 -9.63
CA SER A 639 30.24 -15.23 -11.01
C SER A 639 28.92 -14.45 -11.17
N VAL A 640 27.84 -14.86 -10.47
CA VAL A 640 26.53 -14.19 -10.53
C VAL A 640 26.56 -12.80 -9.89
N TRP A 641 27.26 -12.64 -8.76
CA TRP A 641 27.34 -11.36 -8.06
C TRP A 641 28.53 -10.48 -8.51
N HIS A 642 29.31 -10.90 -9.52
CA HIS A 642 30.52 -10.17 -9.93
C HIS A 642 30.19 -8.77 -10.46
N GLU A 643 29.29 -8.68 -11.45
CA GLU A 643 28.94 -7.42 -12.13
C GLU A 643 28.32 -6.40 -11.16
N GLU A 644 27.46 -6.84 -10.23
CA GLU A 644 26.85 -5.97 -9.23
C GLU A 644 27.92 -5.40 -8.27
N LEU A 645 28.81 -6.25 -7.75
CA LEU A 645 29.81 -5.86 -6.75
C LEU A 645 30.99 -5.09 -7.34
N GLN A 646 31.33 -5.33 -8.61
CA GLN A 646 32.40 -4.63 -9.34
C GLN A 646 32.15 -3.11 -9.47
N SER A 647 30.88 -2.68 -9.44
CA SER A 647 30.53 -1.24 -9.45
C SER A 647 30.84 -0.49 -8.15
N LEU A 648 31.13 -1.19 -7.05
CA LEU A 648 31.33 -0.60 -5.73
C LEU A 648 32.82 -0.30 -5.51
N PRO A 649 33.26 0.97 -5.41
CA PRO A 649 34.69 1.29 -5.38
C PRO A 649 35.39 0.83 -4.09
N LYS A 650 34.67 0.77 -2.96
CA LYS A 650 35.15 0.26 -1.66
C LYS A 650 34.01 -0.37 -0.85
N PRO A 651 33.56 -1.61 -1.14
CA PRO A 651 32.51 -2.26 -0.35
C PRO A 651 32.99 -2.56 1.08
N LEU A 652 32.08 -2.43 2.05
CA LEU A 652 32.28 -2.88 3.43
C LEU A 652 31.70 -4.29 3.61
N LEU A 653 32.56 -5.29 3.59
CA LEU A 653 32.18 -6.69 3.76
C LEU A 653 32.09 -7.06 5.25
N VAL A 654 30.87 -7.24 5.77
CA VAL A 654 30.66 -7.66 7.16
C VAL A 654 30.48 -9.17 7.24
N VAL A 655 31.43 -9.89 7.85
CA VAL A 655 31.42 -11.35 7.94
C VAL A 655 31.14 -11.81 9.38
N ASN A 656 30.07 -12.57 9.59
CA ASN A 656 29.68 -13.08 10.90
C ASN A 656 30.05 -14.57 11.03
N VAL A 657 31.12 -14.87 11.76
CA VAL A 657 31.60 -16.24 12.01
C VAL A 657 30.66 -16.93 12.99
N GLY A 658 30.17 -18.10 12.59
CA GLY A 658 29.25 -18.93 13.37
C GLY A 658 29.92 -19.66 14.54
N GLY A 659 29.43 -20.86 14.83
CA GLY A 659 30.05 -21.79 15.75
C GLY A 659 29.52 -23.20 15.51
N PRO A 660 30.04 -24.22 16.20
CA PRO A 660 29.70 -25.62 15.95
C PRO A 660 28.19 -25.91 16.00
N THR A 661 27.79 -26.86 15.16
CA THR A 661 26.41 -27.33 14.96
C THR A 661 26.40 -28.85 14.81
N GLY A 662 25.21 -29.48 14.81
CA GLY A 662 25.09 -30.93 14.59
C GLY A 662 25.71 -31.43 13.28
N ASN A 663 25.68 -30.61 12.22
CA ASN A 663 26.11 -30.99 10.87
C ASN A 663 27.49 -30.40 10.49
N CYS A 664 28.10 -29.60 11.35
CA CYS A 664 29.42 -29.00 11.15
C CYS A 664 30.04 -28.69 12.52
N ARG A 665 31.03 -29.49 12.93
CA ARG A 665 31.82 -29.26 14.13
C ARG A 665 33.10 -28.54 13.73
N TYR A 666 33.35 -27.37 14.31
CA TYR A 666 34.64 -26.70 14.19
C TYR A 666 35.05 -26.06 15.52
N GLY A 667 36.36 -26.06 15.79
CA GLY A 667 36.99 -25.50 16.98
C GLY A 667 37.50 -24.08 16.77
N ALA A 668 38.27 -23.57 17.75
CA ALA A 668 38.91 -22.26 17.66
C ALA A 668 39.91 -22.18 16.48
N ASP A 669 40.62 -23.26 16.18
CA ASP A 669 41.66 -23.32 15.14
C ASP A 669 41.10 -22.98 13.76
N LEU A 670 39.95 -23.57 13.38
CA LEU A 670 39.30 -23.26 12.10
C LEU A 670 38.69 -21.85 12.10
N ALA A 671 38.24 -21.35 13.26
CA ALA A 671 37.80 -19.96 13.36
C ALA A 671 38.98 -18.99 13.14
N MET A 672 40.16 -19.28 13.69
CA MET A 672 41.39 -18.51 13.44
C MET A 672 41.84 -18.62 11.98
N GLN A 673 41.85 -19.81 11.37
CA GLN A 673 42.15 -19.98 9.94
C GLN A 673 41.17 -19.21 9.04
N LEU A 674 39.87 -19.17 9.38
CA LEU A 674 38.88 -18.35 8.68
C LEU A 674 39.13 -16.85 8.85
N ILE A 675 39.46 -16.39 10.06
CA ILE A 675 39.83 -14.99 10.34
C ILE A 675 41.05 -14.60 9.51
N ASP A 676 42.09 -15.43 9.51
CA ASP A 676 43.34 -15.15 8.79
C ASP A 676 43.14 -15.17 7.27
N THR A 677 42.35 -16.12 6.74
CA THR A 677 41.93 -16.14 5.33
C THR A 677 41.18 -14.86 4.95
N LEU A 678 40.27 -14.38 5.81
CA LEU A 678 39.52 -13.14 5.59
C LEU A 678 40.40 -11.89 5.68
N HIS A 679 41.41 -11.87 6.55
CA HIS A 679 42.39 -10.79 6.58
C HIS A 679 43.24 -10.74 5.30
N ASN A 680 43.63 -11.88 4.73
CA ASN A 680 44.34 -11.90 3.45
C ASN A 680 43.49 -11.30 2.30
N VAL A 681 42.16 -11.47 2.34
CA VAL A 681 41.22 -10.89 1.35
C VAL A 681 41.06 -9.37 1.47
N LEU A 682 41.40 -8.72 2.61
CA LEU A 682 41.38 -7.25 2.75
C LEU A 682 42.20 -6.53 1.69
N SER A 683 43.29 -7.15 1.20
CA SER A 683 44.12 -6.60 0.13
C SER A 683 43.35 -6.38 -1.19
N SER A 684 42.21 -7.04 -1.36
CA SER A 684 41.40 -7.05 -2.59
C SER A 684 40.02 -6.41 -2.45
N CYS A 685 39.60 -5.99 -1.24
CA CYS A 685 38.29 -5.39 -1.01
C CYS A 685 38.33 -4.26 0.02
N GLY A 686 37.61 -3.16 -0.26
CA GLY A 686 37.87 -1.86 0.36
C GLY A 686 37.77 -1.79 1.89
N SER A 687 37.00 -2.67 2.53
CA SER A 687 37.08 -2.95 3.97
C SER A 687 36.37 -4.25 4.35
N VAL A 688 36.90 -4.99 5.33
CA VAL A 688 36.26 -6.17 5.92
C VAL A 688 36.07 -5.95 7.42
N ARG A 689 34.89 -6.28 7.95
CA ARG A 689 34.61 -6.27 9.39
C ARG A 689 34.13 -7.65 9.84
N ILE A 690 34.95 -8.32 10.64
CA ILE A 690 34.61 -9.63 11.20
C ILE A 690 33.77 -9.44 12.48
N SER A 691 32.79 -10.31 12.68
CA SER A 691 31.93 -10.38 13.87
C SER A 691 31.76 -11.85 14.28
N PHE A 692 31.42 -12.09 15.55
CA PHE A 692 31.31 -13.43 16.12
C PHE A 692 29.90 -13.73 16.65
N SER A 693 29.46 -14.96 16.45
CA SER A 693 28.17 -15.45 16.96
C SER A 693 28.26 -15.89 18.42
N ARG A 694 27.11 -16.00 19.11
CA ARG A 694 27.02 -16.57 20.47
C ARG A 694 27.39 -18.08 20.57
N ARG A 695 27.80 -18.70 19.46
CA ARG A 695 28.25 -20.10 19.40
C ARG A 695 29.75 -20.21 19.09
N THR A 696 30.40 -19.12 18.69
CA THR A 696 31.85 -19.08 18.51
C THR A 696 32.50 -19.31 19.88
N PRO A 697 33.53 -20.16 20.01
CA PRO A 697 34.22 -20.32 21.29
C PRO A 697 34.80 -18.99 21.78
N GLU A 698 34.37 -18.51 22.95
CA GLU A 698 34.86 -17.24 23.54
C GLU A 698 36.25 -17.37 24.18
N LYS A 699 36.79 -18.60 24.33
CA LYS A 699 38.17 -18.83 24.73
C LYS A 699 39.07 -18.84 23.50
N GLU A 700 40.21 -18.15 23.62
CA GLU A 700 41.34 -18.16 22.66
C GLU A 700 41.11 -17.40 21.33
N ILE A 701 40.26 -16.36 21.33
CA ILE A 701 40.39 -15.25 20.38
C ILE A 701 41.24 -14.15 21.07
N PRO A 702 42.41 -13.74 20.52
CA PRO A 702 43.29 -12.77 21.18
C PRO A 702 42.64 -11.40 21.42
N ALA A 703 42.79 -10.87 22.63
CA ALA A 703 42.25 -9.58 23.03
C ALA A 703 43.12 -8.41 22.55
N MET A 704 42.99 -8.04 21.28
CA MET A 704 43.63 -6.87 20.68
C MET A 704 42.57 -5.91 20.12
N SER A 705 42.73 -4.61 20.35
CA SER A 705 41.86 -3.52 19.87
C SER A 705 40.47 -3.32 20.52
N THR A 706 40.30 -3.53 21.83
CA THR A 706 39.23 -2.85 22.62
C THR A 706 39.67 -2.50 24.06
N LYS A 707 40.33 -1.37 24.26
CA LYS A 707 40.50 -0.70 25.57
C LYS A 707 40.76 0.80 25.37
N GLU A 708 39.85 1.65 25.83
CA GLU A 708 40.14 2.82 26.67
C GLU A 708 38.86 3.52 27.16
N ALA A 709 39.03 4.46 28.11
CA ALA A 709 38.04 5.43 28.61
C ALA A 709 36.67 4.91 29.11
N ALA A 710 36.58 4.63 30.41
CA ALA A 710 35.34 4.80 31.19
C ALA A 710 35.69 5.18 32.64
N THR A 711 35.14 6.27 33.16
CA THR A 711 35.37 6.77 34.53
C THR A 711 34.04 7.19 35.15
N THR A 712 33.80 6.77 36.39
CA THR A 712 32.48 6.86 37.06
C THR A 712 32.27 8.12 37.89
N ILE A 713 31.00 8.50 38.05
CA ILE A 713 30.51 9.46 39.06
C ILE A 713 29.21 8.90 39.65
N ASP A 714 29.07 8.89 40.98
CA ASP A 714 27.92 8.35 41.75
C ASP A 714 27.27 9.45 42.61
N VAL A 715 25.93 9.52 42.65
CA VAL A 715 25.12 10.26 43.65
C VAL A 715 23.80 9.48 43.91
N PRO A 716 23.29 9.33 45.16
CA PRO A 716 22.33 8.27 45.50
C PRO A 716 20.84 8.69 45.68
N GLU A 717 19.97 7.68 45.83
CA GLU A 717 18.53 7.77 46.09
C GLU A 717 18.13 7.98 47.57
N SER A 718 16.89 8.47 47.78
CA SER A 718 16.19 8.52 49.09
C SER A 718 14.67 8.60 48.86
N SER A 719 13.74 8.17 49.72
CA SER A 719 13.82 7.27 50.89
C SER A 719 12.41 6.84 51.36
N SER A 720 12.37 5.86 52.30
CA SER A 720 11.27 5.56 53.25
C SER A 720 10.01 4.77 52.80
N VAL A 721 9.73 3.75 53.63
CA VAL A 721 8.48 2.97 53.81
C VAL A 721 7.90 3.39 55.19
N PRO A 722 6.65 3.10 55.68
CA PRO A 722 6.19 1.70 55.91
C PRO A 722 4.66 1.36 56.07
N LYS A 723 4.34 0.08 55.79
CA LYS A 723 3.49 -0.89 56.55
C LYS A 723 2.06 -0.56 57.06
N GLY A 724 1.16 -1.53 56.83
CA GLY A 724 -0.01 -1.86 57.66
C GLY A 724 -0.75 -3.12 57.15
N LYS A 725 -0.26 -4.34 57.46
CA LYS A 725 -0.72 -5.28 58.52
C LYS A 725 -1.98 -6.10 58.18
N ALA A 726 -2.07 -7.33 58.70
CA ALA A 726 -3.02 -8.37 58.25
C ALA A 726 -3.38 -9.41 59.35
N SER A 727 -4.51 -10.10 59.16
CA SER A 727 -4.94 -11.38 59.78
C SER A 727 -6.17 -11.89 58.94
N ILE A 728 -6.39 -13.13 58.47
CA ILE A 728 -6.23 -14.51 59.00
C ILE A 728 -7.00 -14.64 60.35
N ILE A 729 -7.76 -15.65 60.79
CA ILE A 729 -7.92 -17.13 60.67
C ILE A 729 -9.46 -17.41 60.82
N ALA A 730 -10.19 -18.46 60.37
CA ALA A 730 -9.93 -19.84 59.93
C ALA A 730 -10.98 -20.33 58.88
N ALA A 731 -11.12 -21.66 58.67
CA ALA A 731 -12.31 -22.32 58.12
C ALA A 731 -12.70 -23.58 58.94
N ALA A 732 -13.94 -24.05 58.85
CA ALA A 732 -14.40 -25.28 59.52
C ALA A 732 -15.25 -26.19 58.60
N LYS A 733 -15.11 -27.51 58.77
CA LYS A 733 -15.96 -28.57 58.20
C LYS A 733 -17.11 -28.91 59.20
N HIS A 734 -18.18 -29.64 58.90
CA HIS A 734 -18.39 -30.73 57.93
C HIS A 734 -19.89 -30.96 57.60
N GLY A 735 -20.18 -31.55 56.43
CA GLY A 735 -21.24 -32.58 56.27
C GLY A 735 -22.59 -32.17 55.65
N GLY A 736 -23.06 -32.91 54.63
CA GLY A 736 -24.45 -32.82 54.15
C GLY A 736 -24.77 -33.35 52.74
N LYS A 737 -25.41 -34.53 52.67
CA LYS A 737 -26.38 -34.98 51.63
C LYS A 737 -26.06 -34.74 50.13
N THR A 738 -25.45 -35.74 49.49
CA THR A 738 -25.23 -35.86 48.03
C THR A 738 -26.49 -36.11 47.16
N GLY A 739 -27.69 -35.73 47.64
CA GLY A 739 -28.97 -35.96 46.93
C GLY A 739 -29.49 -34.75 46.13
N GLY A 740 -29.25 -33.52 46.60
CA GLY A 740 -29.83 -32.32 45.98
C GLY A 740 -29.15 -31.85 44.68
N TYR A 741 -27.87 -32.16 44.52
CA TYR A 741 -27.01 -31.60 43.48
C TYR A 741 -27.52 -31.82 42.05
N HIS A 742 -27.98 -33.04 41.73
CA HIS A 742 -28.42 -33.39 40.38
C HIS A 742 -29.71 -32.66 39.96
N ARG A 743 -30.61 -32.32 40.89
CA ARG A 743 -31.77 -31.47 40.60
C ARG A 743 -31.38 -30.00 40.43
N GLY A 744 -30.47 -29.49 41.26
CA GLY A 744 -29.96 -28.12 41.14
C GLY A 744 -29.30 -27.85 39.79
N VAL A 745 -28.45 -28.77 39.31
CA VAL A 745 -27.81 -28.66 37.98
C VAL A 745 -28.82 -28.69 36.84
N ALA A 746 -29.86 -29.54 36.91
CA ALA A 746 -30.89 -29.64 35.88
C ALA A 746 -31.82 -28.41 35.84
N ILE A 747 -32.13 -27.81 37.00
CA ILE A 747 -32.87 -26.54 37.07
C ILE A 747 -32.02 -25.39 36.51
N PHE A 748 -30.71 -25.39 36.75
CA PHE A 748 -29.80 -24.38 36.21
C PHE A 748 -29.64 -24.49 34.68
N ASP A 749 -29.56 -25.71 34.12
CA ASP A 749 -29.63 -25.95 32.66
C ASP A 749 -30.91 -25.37 32.06
N PHE A 750 -32.08 -25.64 32.65
CA PHE A 750 -33.36 -25.12 32.18
C PHE A 750 -33.41 -23.57 32.17
N LEU A 751 -33.00 -22.92 33.27
CA LEU A 751 -32.95 -21.46 33.37
C LEU A 751 -31.96 -20.85 32.37
N LEU A 752 -30.83 -21.53 32.14
CA LEU A 752 -29.80 -21.09 31.19
C LEU A 752 -30.25 -21.23 29.74
N ARG A 753 -31.02 -22.27 29.39
CA ARG A 753 -31.71 -22.39 28.08
C ARG A 753 -32.73 -21.29 27.87
N LEU A 754 -33.51 -20.94 28.89
CA LEU A 754 -34.48 -19.84 28.82
C LEU A 754 -33.77 -18.48 28.61
N ALA A 755 -32.68 -18.22 29.33
CA ALA A 755 -31.86 -17.02 29.14
C ALA A 755 -31.21 -16.96 27.75
N ALA A 756 -30.71 -18.09 27.23
CA ALA A 756 -30.19 -18.19 25.87
C ALA A 756 -31.28 -17.94 24.81
N LEU A 757 -32.50 -18.42 25.04
CA LEU A 757 -33.64 -18.22 24.13
C LEU A 757 -34.03 -16.75 24.04
N VAL A 758 -34.19 -16.07 25.18
CA VAL A 758 -34.46 -14.62 25.22
C VAL A 758 -33.33 -13.84 24.52
N SER A 759 -32.07 -14.22 24.74
CA SER A 759 -30.91 -13.57 24.10
C SER A 759 -30.90 -13.75 22.58
N ALA A 760 -31.19 -14.97 22.08
CA ALA A 760 -31.23 -15.26 20.65
C ALA A 760 -32.42 -14.59 19.95
N LEU A 761 -33.61 -14.55 20.58
CA LEU A 761 -34.78 -13.87 20.04
C LEU A 761 -34.59 -12.34 20.02
N ALA A 762 -33.99 -11.75 21.07
CA ALA A 762 -33.63 -10.34 21.08
C ALA A 762 -32.62 -10.02 19.97
N ALA A 763 -31.57 -10.83 19.81
CA ALA A 763 -30.60 -10.69 18.73
C ALA A 763 -31.24 -10.74 17.34
N ALA A 764 -32.12 -11.72 17.09
CA ALA A 764 -32.85 -11.85 15.84
C ALA A 764 -33.74 -10.64 15.56
N ALA A 765 -34.54 -10.20 16.54
CA ALA A 765 -35.48 -9.10 16.40
C ALA A 765 -34.78 -7.74 16.20
N THR A 766 -33.72 -7.45 16.97
CA THR A 766 -32.96 -6.19 16.84
C THR A 766 -32.21 -6.10 15.50
N MET A 767 -31.73 -7.23 14.97
CA MET A 767 -31.14 -7.25 13.61
C MET A 767 -32.24 -7.13 12.55
N GLY A 768 -33.30 -7.93 12.61
CA GLY A 768 -34.41 -7.95 11.65
C GLY A 768 -35.36 -6.73 11.69
N THR A 769 -35.03 -5.70 12.49
CA THR A 769 -35.68 -4.38 12.51
C THR A 769 -34.65 -3.24 12.46
N SER A 770 -33.42 -3.57 12.03
CA SER A 770 -32.37 -2.60 11.73
C SER A 770 -32.56 -2.02 10.34
N ASP A 771 -33.54 -1.14 10.25
CA ASP A 771 -33.78 -0.26 9.11
C ASP A 771 -33.52 1.20 9.54
N GLU A 772 -32.92 1.98 8.65
CA GLU A 772 -32.76 3.44 8.73
C GLU A 772 -32.81 4.02 7.31
N THR A 773 -33.50 5.15 7.14
CA THR A 773 -33.61 5.86 5.85
C THR A 773 -33.22 7.31 6.03
N LEU A 774 -32.24 7.78 5.25
CA LEU A 774 -31.71 9.14 5.33
C LEU A 774 -32.14 9.95 4.10
N PRO A 775 -32.94 11.03 4.27
CA PRO A 775 -33.36 11.88 3.16
C PRO A 775 -32.23 12.84 2.76
N PHE A 776 -31.59 12.61 1.61
CA PHE A 776 -30.46 13.43 1.16
C PHE A 776 -30.91 14.63 0.31
N PHE A 777 -31.48 15.63 1.00
CA PHE A 777 -31.77 17.02 0.55
C PHE A 777 -32.58 17.25 -0.75
N THR A 778 -33.01 16.21 -1.46
CA THR A 778 -34.03 16.26 -2.49
C THR A 778 -34.98 15.08 -2.33
N GLN A 779 -36.21 15.18 -2.83
CA GLN A 779 -37.20 14.08 -2.76
C GLN A 779 -36.85 12.86 -3.65
N PHE A 780 -35.74 12.92 -4.40
CA PHE A 780 -35.38 11.93 -5.42
C PHE A 780 -34.24 10.99 -5.01
N PHE A 781 -33.52 11.27 -3.91
CA PHE A 781 -32.48 10.39 -3.37
C PHE A 781 -32.69 10.12 -1.87
N GLN A 782 -33.26 8.95 -1.59
CA GLN A 782 -33.28 8.36 -0.25
C GLN A 782 -32.21 7.28 -0.19
N PHE A 783 -31.27 7.39 0.75
CA PHE A 783 -30.34 6.30 1.04
C PHE A 783 -30.94 5.48 2.18
N GLN A 784 -31.30 4.23 1.87
CA GLN A 784 -31.74 3.23 2.84
C GLN A 784 -30.56 2.37 3.27
N ALA A 785 -30.54 1.98 4.55
CA ALA A 785 -29.73 0.89 5.05
C ALA A 785 -30.65 -0.08 5.81
N SER A 786 -30.71 -1.32 5.34
CA SER A 786 -31.43 -2.42 6.00
C SER A 786 -30.49 -3.58 6.32
N TYR A 787 -30.99 -4.52 7.12
CA TYR A 787 -30.30 -5.77 7.43
C TYR A 787 -30.29 -6.74 6.24
N ASP A 788 -31.18 -6.57 5.26
CA ASP A 788 -31.29 -7.46 4.11
C ASP A 788 -30.35 -7.11 2.94
N ASP A 789 -29.88 -5.86 2.86
CA ASP A 789 -28.76 -5.41 2.01
C ASP A 789 -27.46 -6.23 2.20
N LEU A 790 -27.31 -6.85 3.38
CA LEU A 790 -26.09 -7.54 3.80
C LEU A 790 -26.40 -9.03 4.08
N PRO A 791 -26.03 -9.96 3.17
CA PRO A 791 -26.29 -11.40 3.33
C PRO A 791 -25.74 -12.02 4.64
N THR A 792 -24.74 -11.39 5.25
CA THR A 792 -24.23 -11.78 6.58
C THR A 792 -25.20 -11.46 7.72
N PHE A 793 -25.96 -10.37 7.64
CA PHE A 793 -26.99 -10.01 8.61
C PHE A 793 -28.27 -10.82 8.37
N GLN A 794 -28.64 -11.10 7.11
CA GLN A 794 -29.65 -12.11 6.78
C GLN A 794 -29.28 -13.48 7.40
N PHE A 795 -28.04 -13.96 7.19
CA PHE A 795 -27.55 -15.20 7.79
C PHE A 795 -27.58 -15.16 9.31
N PHE A 796 -27.27 -14.01 9.93
CA PHE A 796 -27.38 -13.84 11.39
C PHE A 796 -28.82 -14.00 11.89
N VAL A 797 -29.79 -13.33 11.27
CA VAL A 797 -31.22 -13.45 11.62
C VAL A 797 -31.70 -14.90 11.47
N ILE A 798 -31.39 -15.55 10.34
CA ILE A 798 -31.76 -16.94 10.06
C ILE A 798 -31.12 -17.90 11.08
N ALA A 799 -29.83 -17.73 11.37
CA ALA A 799 -29.13 -18.54 12.36
C ALA A 799 -29.67 -18.35 13.78
N MET A 800 -29.97 -17.11 14.20
CA MET A 800 -30.60 -16.84 15.50
C MET A 800 -32.02 -17.43 15.57
N GLY A 801 -32.78 -17.40 14.48
CA GLY A 801 -34.09 -18.06 14.38
C GLY A 801 -34.00 -19.58 14.54
N ILE A 802 -33.05 -20.24 13.86
CA ILE A 802 -32.78 -21.68 14.00
C ILE A 802 -32.36 -22.03 15.43
N VAL A 803 -31.47 -21.23 16.03
CA VAL A 803 -30.99 -21.42 17.41
C VAL A 803 -32.13 -21.21 18.43
N GLY A 804 -32.99 -20.22 18.23
CA GLY A 804 -34.20 -20.00 19.05
C GLY A 804 -35.19 -21.15 18.93
N GLY A 805 -35.48 -21.61 17.72
CA GLY A 805 -36.33 -22.78 17.46
C GLY A 805 -35.78 -24.05 18.11
N TYR A 806 -34.47 -24.31 18.00
CA TYR A 806 -33.82 -25.40 18.73
C TYR A 806 -33.98 -25.25 20.25
N LEU A 807 -33.75 -24.06 20.80
CA LEU A 807 -33.85 -23.84 22.24
C LEU A 807 -35.26 -24.13 22.76
N VAL A 808 -36.31 -23.67 22.07
CA VAL A 808 -37.71 -24.02 22.38
C VAL A 808 -37.92 -25.53 22.36
N LEU A 809 -37.46 -26.22 21.30
CA LEU A 809 -37.55 -27.68 21.19
C LEU A 809 -36.73 -28.43 22.26
N SER A 810 -35.69 -27.81 22.83
CA SER A 810 -34.86 -28.39 23.88
C SER A 810 -35.47 -28.31 25.29
N LEU A 811 -36.39 -27.36 25.55
CA LEU A 811 -36.99 -27.16 26.88
C LEU A 811 -37.73 -28.41 27.41
N PRO A 812 -38.55 -29.15 26.62
CA PRO A 812 -39.16 -30.40 27.08
C PRO A 812 -38.14 -31.48 27.46
N PHE A 813 -37.01 -31.58 26.74
CA PHE A 813 -35.95 -32.54 27.06
C PHE A 813 -35.18 -32.15 28.33
N SER A 814 -34.98 -30.85 28.57
CA SER A 814 -34.43 -30.33 29.84
C SER A 814 -35.38 -30.66 31.02
N ILE A 815 -36.69 -30.48 30.86
CA ILE A 815 -37.71 -30.89 31.85
C ILE A 815 -37.65 -32.41 32.12
N VAL A 816 -37.53 -33.24 31.07
CA VAL A 816 -37.34 -34.70 31.22
C VAL A 816 -36.05 -35.01 32.00
N CYS A 817 -34.98 -34.23 31.82
CA CYS A 817 -33.73 -34.38 32.57
C CYS A 817 -33.81 -33.92 34.03
N ILE A 818 -34.76 -33.06 34.39
CA ILE A 818 -35.12 -32.73 35.78
C ILE A 818 -35.90 -33.89 36.43
N VAL A 819 -36.87 -34.48 35.71
CA VAL A 819 -37.75 -35.55 36.23
C VAL A 819 -37.03 -36.90 36.31
N ARG A 820 -36.21 -37.26 35.32
CA ARG A 820 -35.45 -38.52 35.24
C ARG A 820 -33.93 -38.26 35.21
N PRO A 821 -33.31 -37.86 36.34
CA PRO A 821 -31.93 -37.41 36.36
C PRO A 821 -30.85 -38.49 36.13
N GLN A 822 -31.23 -39.74 35.87
CA GLN A 822 -30.35 -40.86 35.50
C GLN A 822 -30.37 -41.20 34.00
N ALA A 823 -31.20 -40.53 33.18
CA ALA A 823 -31.28 -40.81 31.76
C ALA A 823 -30.08 -40.18 31.00
N ALA A 824 -29.03 -40.97 30.75
CA ALA A 824 -27.82 -40.50 30.04
C ALA A 824 -28.08 -40.15 28.56
N ALA A 825 -28.89 -40.94 27.85
CA ALA A 825 -29.18 -40.76 26.42
C ALA A 825 -29.73 -39.36 26.04
N PRO A 826 -30.79 -38.82 26.68
CA PRO A 826 -31.27 -37.48 26.35
C PRO A 826 -30.26 -36.37 26.70
N ARG A 827 -29.42 -36.55 27.72
CA ARG A 827 -28.33 -35.59 28.00
C ARG A 827 -27.23 -35.62 26.94
N PHE A 828 -26.88 -36.81 26.43
CA PHE A 828 -25.93 -36.94 25.34
C PHE A 828 -26.48 -36.31 24.04
N LEU A 829 -27.77 -36.53 23.74
CA LEU A 829 -28.45 -35.88 22.61
C LEU A 829 -28.45 -34.35 22.74
N LEU A 830 -28.81 -33.82 23.92
CA LEU A 830 -28.74 -32.38 24.20
C LEU A 830 -27.31 -31.84 24.06
N LEU A 831 -26.30 -32.52 24.59
CA LEU A 831 -24.89 -32.11 24.44
C LEU A 831 -24.48 -32.00 22.96
N VAL A 832 -24.84 -32.97 22.12
CA VAL A 832 -24.52 -32.95 20.68
C VAL A 832 -25.24 -31.79 19.98
N LEU A 833 -26.53 -31.59 20.26
CA LEU A 833 -27.31 -30.51 19.64
C LEU A 833 -26.90 -29.12 20.15
N ASP A 834 -26.54 -28.99 21.43
CA ASP A 834 -25.99 -27.75 22.01
C ASP A 834 -24.65 -27.38 21.36
N ILE A 835 -23.80 -28.35 20.99
CA ILE A 835 -22.54 -28.10 20.26
C ILE A 835 -22.83 -27.63 18.82
N VAL A 836 -23.84 -28.19 18.15
CA VAL A 836 -24.27 -27.74 16.81
C VAL A 836 -24.85 -26.32 16.88
N ALA A 837 -25.72 -26.04 17.85
CA ALA A 837 -26.28 -24.71 18.07
C ALA A 837 -25.22 -23.67 18.45
N LEU A 838 -24.26 -24.04 19.32
CA LEU A 838 -23.10 -23.21 19.69
C LEU A 838 -22.24 -22.86 18.48
N THR A 839 -21.94 -23.84 17.61
CA THR A 839 -21.10 -23.60 16.42
C THR A 839 -21.81 -22.75 15.37
N LEU A 840 -23.10 -22.97 15.12
CA LEU A 840 -23.93 -22.12 14.26
C LEU A 840 -24.01 -20.68 14.79
N ASN A 841 -24.32 -20.51 16.08
CA ASN A 841 -24.39 -19.20 16.73
C ASN A 841 -23.05 -18.47 16.68
N THR A 842 -21.95 -19.15 17.02
CA THR A 842 -20.59 -18.57 16.99
C THR A 842 -20.20 -18.14 15.58
N ALA A 843 -20.53 -18.92 14.55
CA ALA A 843 -20.28 -18.56 13.16
C ALA A 843 -21.07 -17.32 12.73
N ALA A 844 -22.36 -17.26 13.05
CA ALA A 844 -23.22 -16.11 12.77
C ALA A 844 -22.74 -14.85 13.48
N ALA A 845 -22.53 -14.90 14.80
CA ALA A 845 -22.08 -13.76 15.60
C ALA A 845 -20.70 -13.25 15.17
N ALA A 846 -19.75 -14.15 14.87
CA ALA A 846 -18.42 -13.75 14.38
C ALA A 846 -18.46 -13.12 12.98
N ALA A 847 -19.31 -13.63 12.08
CA ALA A 847 -19.46 -13.07 10.74
C ALA A 847 -20.14 -11.68 10.79
N ALA A 848 -21.24 -11.55 11.53
CA ALA A 848 -21.92 -10.26 11.73
C ALA A 848 -20.99 -9.24 12.42
N ALA A 849 -20.22 -9.65 13.44
CA ALA A 849 -19.24 -8.78 14.08
C ALA A 849 -18.14 -8.26 13.13
N ALA A 850 -17.73 -9.05 12.13
CA ALA A 850 -16.77 -8.61 11.13
C ALA A 850 -17.38 -7.51 10.21
N ILE A 851 -18.66 -7.63 9.84
CA ILE A 851 -19.36 -6.62 9.05
C ILE A 851 -19.65 -5.36 9.88
N VAL A 852 -20.10 -5.50 11.14
CA VAL A 852 -20.27 -4.35 12.06
C VAL A 852 -18.94 -3.63 12.29
N TYR A 853 -17.82 -4.35 12.44
CA TYR A 853 -16.50 -3.75 12.53
C TYR A 853 -16.12 -2.93 11.28
N LEU A 854 -16.42 -3.45 10.08
CA LEU A 854 -16.20 -2.75 8.81
C LEU A 854 -17.15 -1.54 8.64
N ALA A 855 -18.40 -1.64 9.11
CA ALA A 855 -19.34 -0.52 9.08
C ALA A 855 -18.92 0.62 10.00
N HIS A 856 -18.34 0.32 11.18
CA HIS A 856 -17.84 1.35 12.12
C HIS A 856 -16.48 1.94 11.75
N ASN A 857 -15.55 1.14 11.23
CA ASN A 857 -14.15 1.55 11.03
C ASN A 857 -13.76 1.74 9.57
N GLY A 858 -14.60 1.29 8.63
CA GLY A 858 -14.24 1.16 7.21
C GLY A 858 -13.10 0.16 6.97
N ASN A 859 -12.63 0.12 5.73
CA ASN A 859 -11.36 -0.50 5.34
C ASN A 859 -10.85 0.16 4.06
N SER A 860 -9.84 1.03 4.19
CA SER A 860 -9.23 1.75 3.09
C SER A 860 -8.61 0.84 2.02
N ASN A 861 -8.14 -0.36 2.38
CA ASN A 861 -7.57 -1.32 1.44
C ASN A 861 -8.59 -1.95 0.49
N THR A 862 -9.88 -1.95 0.87
CA THR A 862 -10.99 -2.46 0.05
C THR A 862 -11.91 -1.34 -0.46
N ASN A 863 -11.54 -0.06 -0.23
CA ASN A 863 -12.41 1.12 -0.39
C ASN A 863 -13.78 0.99 0.32
N TRP A 864 -13.85 0.24 1.43
CA TRP A 864 -15.09 0.14 2.22
C TRP A 864 -15.17 1.35 3.16
N LEU A 865 -16.22 2.15 3.06
CA LEU A 865 -16.42 3.34 3.88
C LEU A 865 -17.05 2.99 5.24
N ALA A 866 -16.86 3.84 6.25
CA ALA A 866 -17.46 3.66 7.56
C ALA A 866 -18.93 4.12 7.55
N ILE A 867 -19.82 3.22 7.11
CA ILE A 867 -21.28 3.44 6.98
C ILE A 867 -21.89 4.03 8.27
N CYS A 868 -21.38 3.66 9.45
CA CYS A 868 -21.84 4.14 10.75
C CYS A 868 -21.51 5.61 11.06
N GLN A 869 -20.74 6.30 10.21
CA GLN A 869 -20.62 7.77 10.28
C GLN A 869 -21.87 8.49 9.73
N GLN A 870 -22.74 7.77 9.00
CA GLN A 870 -23.96 8.31 8.39
C GLN A 870 -25.20 7.68 9.03
N PHE A 871 -25.26 6.35 9.08
CA PHE A 871 -26.40 5.58 9.60
C PHE A 871 -26.20 5.22 11.08
N GLY A 872 -26.55 6.16 11.96
CA GLY A 872 -26.26 6.07 13.39
C GLY A 872 -27.12 5.03 14.11
N ASP A 873 -28.43 5.04 13.87
CA ASP A 873 -29.41 4.20 14.59
C ASP A 873 -29.37 2.76 14.09
N PHE A 874 -29.22 2.54 12.77
CA PHE A 874 -28.89 1.26 12.17
C PHE A 874 -27.65 0.65 12.84
N CYS A 875 -26.56 1.43 12.93
CA CYS A 875 -25.32 0.95 13.52
C CYS A 875 -25.39 0.71 15.03
N GLN A 876 -26.24 1.42 15.78
CA GLN A 876 -26.57 1.07 17.16
C GLN A 876 -27.30 -0.28 17.23
N LYS A 877 -28.38 -0.46 16.45
CA LYS A 877 -29.20 -1.69 16.41
C LYS A 877 -28.36 -2.93 16.06
N VAL A 878 -27.64 -2.93 14.94
CA VAL A 878 -26.83 -4.10 14.52
C VAL A 878 -25.72 -4.43 15.52
N SER A 879 -25.13 -3.43 16.17
CA SER A 879 -24.11 -3.64 17.22
C SER A 879 -24.73 -4.30 18.46
N GLY A 880 -25.89 -3.82 18.91
CA GLY A 880 -26.64 -4.42 20.02
C GLY A 880 -27.06 -5.87 19.74
N ALA A 881 -27.53 -6.15 18.52
CA ALA A 881 -27.88 -7.49 18.07
C ALA A 881 -26.67 -8.45 18.10
N VAL A 882 -25.50 -8.02 17.61
CA VAL A 882 -24.26 -8.83 17.67
C VAL A 882 -23.82 -9.09 19.11
N VAL A 883 -23.93 -8.11 20.01
CA VAL A 883 -23.65 -8.29 21.44
C VAL A 883 -24.60 -9.32 22.07
N ALA A 884 -25.90 -9.25 21.79
CA ALA A 884 -26.88 -10.24 22.27
C ALA A 884 -26.59 -11.66 21.72
N GLY A 885 -26.14 -11.77 20.47
CA GLY A 885 -25.63 -13.02 19.89
C GLY A 885 -24.45 -13.62 20.68
N PHE A 886 -23.44 -12.80 21.02
CA PHE A 886 -22.32 -13.27 21.86
C PHE A 886 -22.71 -13.61 23.30
N VAL A 887 -23.73 -12.95 23.88
CA VAL A 887 -24.31 -13.38 25.16
C VAL A 887 -24.91 -14.77 25.03
N ALA A 888 -25.68 -15.05 23.97
CA ALA A 888 -26.20 -16.40 23.71
C ALA A 888 -25.07 -17.43 23.52
N VAL A 889 -23.98 -17.09 22.80
CA VAL A 889 -22.78 -17.96 22.67
C VAL A 889 -22.21 -18.31 24.05
N LEU A 890 -22.08 -17.33 24.95
CA LEU A 890 -21.57 -17.57 26.31
C LEU A 890 -22.47 -18.52 27.11
N MET A 891 -23.80 -18.35 27.03
CA MET A 891 -24.74 -19.27 27.67
C MET A 891 -24.60 -20.69 27.13
N PHE A 892 -24.43 -20.85 25.81
CA PHE A 892 -24.18 -22.17 25.19
C PHE A 892 -22.86 -22.81 25.62
N VAL A 893 -21.78 -22.05 25.77
CA VAL A 893 -20.51 -22.57 26.32
C VAL A 893 -20.72 -23.12 27.73
N VAL A 894 -21.51 -22.43 28.57
CA VAL A 894 -21.83 -22.90 29.92
C VAL A 894 -22.75 -24.14 29.88
N LEU A 895 -23.76 -24.20 29.01
CA LEU A 895 -24.61 -25.40 28.81
C LEU A 895 -23.78 -26.63 28.42
N VAL A 896 -22.86 -26.50 27.45
CA VAL A 896 -21.99 -27.59 27.00
C VAL A 896 -21.07 -28.06 28.13
N ILE A 897 -20.49 -27.14 28.92
CA ILE A 897 -19.65 -27.48 30.08
C ILE A 897 -20.47 -28.20 31.18
N LEU A 898 -21.67 -27.71 31.50
CA LEU A 898 -22.57 -28.32 32.49
C LEU A 898 -22.96 -29.74 32.07
N SER A 899 -23.39 -29.92 30.81
CA SER A 899 -23.76 -31.23 30.26
C SER A 899 -22.59 -32.21 30.25
N ALA A 900 -21.39 -31.77 29.86
CA ALA A 900 -20.19 -32.61 29.90
C ALA A 900 -19.78 -33.00 31.33
N VAL A 901 -19.88 -32.08 32.30
CA VAL A 901 -19.60 -32.36 33.72
C VAL A 901 -20.66 -33.26 34.34
N ALA A 902 -21.92 -33.15 33.93
CA ALA A 902 -23.00 -34.04 34.35
C ALA A 902 -22.84 -35.45 33.77
N LEU A 903 -22.46 -35.57 32.49
CA LEU A 903 -22.19 -36.85 31.83
C LEU A 903 -20.96 -37.57 32.42
N ARG A 904 -19.89 -36.86 32.78
CA ARG A 904 -18.70 -37.44 33.45
C ARG A 904 -18.96 -37.96 34.87
N ARG A 905 -20.16 -37.74 35.44
CA ARG A 905 -20.58 -38.25 36.76
C ARG A 905 -21.61 -39.38 36.69
N HIS A 906 -21.83 -39.91 35.48
CA HIS A 906 -22.45 -41.21 35.23
C HIS A 906 -21.38 -42.19 34.72
#